data_AF-A0A945ZP05-F1
#
_entry.id   AF-A0A945ZP05-F1
#
_cell.length_a   1.000
_cell.length_b   1.000
_cell.length_c   1.000
_cell.angle_alpha   90.00
_cell.angle_beta   90.00
_cell.angle_gamma   90.00
#
_symmetry.space_group_name_H-M   'P 1'
#
loop_
_entity.id
_entity.type
_entity.pdbx_description
1 polymer ?
#
loop_
_entity_poly.entity_id
_entity_poly.type
_entity_poly.pdbx_seq_one_letter_code
_entity_poly.pdbx_strand_id
1 'polypeptide(L)'
;MVRIPYIPSNAFTWICMCFLAAQPIVICAQSEALFTNASALANVDESGLHHAAAVADFDGDGWEDIYVATKQGINRLFRNTGGMHFEEVAEAAGVNDAGNSNAALWADFNNDGWPDLVTGNYLNANRLYINNGNGTFEDATDIYNFGNEGPCRSLHAADYDGDGWIDVYVVNMNSHNAMYRNMGGQTFQNVTFPTGTVDTGIGMGCVFFDSDNDGDQDLYVTHDGNQVNKFFENNGDGTFAENAAEVGLDYQGNCMGVDVADINHDGWLDVYITDLYPSELFLNDGDGTYTAIGETAGVNDSGMSWGCVWFDYNLDSEWDLYVVNDYAFAPTANRLYRGNGDMTYDLVSEGDPVLEHTYSDYGLAQGDFDRDGDLDLAIATTGSSVQPGFQILENQNETGHFIQFKLEGTISNRSAIGARVEIHFNGQTRVDEINCGQGYSGASSLVVHFGLGESTAIDSMNVIWPSGVVSAHGAFNADSTYQVLEPGSQPWFQLGCTEPHACNYNIASQTNDGSCFYPDAGLDCNGMPLDDWPTLTTHSIARLWNEALLIGVRNDLARPTVHARNLWHQSALAYDAWAAWAIPSSVGPQTWLLGDTIGQFICPWIPGEAIENESERKSARERSISYGSYRLMLHRFENAPRLQRILTHLHSQMEQLGYDTAFYSTDYTTGNLEHDAGALGNYLAEQYIAFGLQDGAFEEINYQNTYYNPVNWNLVMDEPGNPNMFFPNRWQPLQLLEFIDQSGNEGTNVSPDFLSAEWGNVQPFAMDAGDTAVYSRLGSEYTVYHAAPSPPIIDPAQDSDLENDYKWGHSLVSLWSSHLDPQDSVVWDISPGASGLSGFLPTNIEEAREYYQSESGVIQAPNATPGHPINPHTGEPYASQEVFRGDFTRVLAEFWADGPDSETPPGHWFTLLNYVNDQEALVRRWRGNGEELSLLDWDVLGYFAMGGAMHDAAISAWSNKGWYDYVRPVSAIRWMADRGQSSDPEQPNFDGAGLPLIPGKIELITSDDSEELRGSDNEHLHELKVMAWRGPDYIAVPALNKAGVGWIRAREWWPYQRPTFVTPPFAGYVSGHSTFSRAAAEVLCLLTGDDYFPGGMGSFPVEANEFLVFEDGPSEDFELQWATYRDAADQSALSRIWGGIHPPQDDFPGRAIGQVVGIDAFLLAESYAFPLLVDPTNCAGDFNTDQVRNL
;
A
#
# COMPACT_ATOMS: atom_id res chain seq x y z
N MET A 1 -63.52 42.70 52.31
CA MET A 1 -63.05 42.81 53.71
C MET A 1 -61.73 43.58 53.65
N VAL A 2 -61.69 44.89 53.97
CA VAL A 2 -61.37 45.48 55.30
C VAL A 2 -59.97 45.04 55.76
N ARG A 3 -58.93 45.89 55.98
CA ARG A 3 -58.88 47.20 56.68
C ARG A 3 -57.57 47.99 56.40
N ILE A 4 -57.65 49.32 56.50
CA ILE A 4 -56.61 50.39 56.49
C ILE A 4 -55.95 50.55 57.91
N PRO A 5 -54.92 51.41 58.19
CA PRO A 5 -54.86 52.92 58.06
C PRO A 5 -53.51 53.51 57.48
N TYR A 6 -53.43 54.63 56.71
CA TYR A 6 -53.51 56.12 56.95
C TYR A 6 -52.25 56.78 57.63
N ILE A 7 -51.36 57.56 56.96
CA ILE A 7 -51.27 59.05 56.60
C ILE A 7 -50.92 59.99 57.80
N PRO A 8 -49.98 61.01 57.75
CA PRO A 8 -50.19 62.34 57.10
C PRO A 8 -49.02 63.30 56.63
N SER A 9 -49.31 64.06 55.54
CA SER A 9 -49.24 65.53 55.22
C SER A 9 -47.98 66.47 55.20
N ASN A 10 -47.93 67.30 54.10
CA ASN A 10 -47.43 68.70 53.86
C ASN A 10 -45.92 68.97 53.50
N ALA A 11 -45.47 69.81 52.53
CA ALA A 11 -46.08 70.67 51.48
C ALA A 11 -45.03 71.24 50.44
N PHE A 12 -45.53 71.71 49.26
CA PHE A 12 -45.04 72.76 48.29
C PHE A 12 -44.09 72.50 47.05
N THR A 13 -44.69 72.59 45.83
CA THR A 13 -44.37 73.28 44.52
C THR A 13 -42.98 73.20 43.83
N TRP A 14 -42.80 73.06 42.49
CA TRP A 14 -43.32 73.78 41.27
C TRP A 14 -43.37 72.82 40.04
N ILE A 15 -44.46 72.70 39.25
CA ILE A 15 -44.83 73.37 37.95
C ILE A 15 -43.91 72.95 36.77
N CYS A 16 -44.33 72.35 35.64
CA CYS A 16 -45.30 72.83 34.63
C CYS A 16 -45.65 71.78 33.52
N MET A 17 -46.92 71.82 33.06
CA MET A 17 -47.51 71.66 31.70
C MET A 17 -46.97 70.58 30.72
N CYS A 18 -47.71 69.54 30.29
CA CYS A 18 -48.97 69.48 29.50
C CYS A 18 -48.99 70.32 28.21
N PHE A 19 -48.72 69.67 27.06
CA PHE A 19 -49.32 70.00 25.76
C PHE A 19 -49.68 68.71 25.01
N LEU A 20 -50.97 68.57 24.70
CA LEU A 20 -51.56 67.60 23.79
C LEU A 20 -51.49 68.17 22.37
N ALA A 21 -50.85 67.45 21.46
CA ALA A 21 -51.02 67.58 20.01
C ALA A 21 -51.20 66.16 19.45
N ALA A 22 -52.27 65.95 18.70
CA ALA A 22 -52.53 64.69 18.02
C ALA A 22 -51.44 64.41 16.98
N GLN A 23 -50.76 63.27 17.11
CA GLN A 23 -49.83 62.69 16.14
C GLN A 23 -50.42 61.34 15.70
N PRO A 24 -50.27 60.96 14.42
CA PRO A 24 -50.80 59.70 13.92
C PRO A 24 -50.08 58.53 14.59
N ILE A 25 -50.84 57.50 14.95
CA ILE A 25 -50.31 56.21 15.36
C ILE A 25 -49.63 55.61 14.13
N VAL A 26 -48.30 55.66 14.09
CA VAL A 26 -47.49 54.77 13.26
C VAL A 26 -47.45 53.47 14.04
N ILE A 27 -48.14 52.46 13.52
CA ILE A 27 -47.91 51.07 13.88
C ILE A 27 -46.52 50.76 13.31
N CYS A 28 -45.49 50.69 14.16
CA CYS A 28 -44.28 49.98 13.78
C CYS A 28 -44.70 48.52 13.60
N ALA A 29 -44.68 48.05 12.35
CA ALA A 29 -44.59 46.62 12.11
C ALA A 29 -43.34 46.12 12.84
N GLN A 30 -43.46 44.99 13.56
CA GLN A 30 -42.29 44.19 13.85
C GLN A 30 -41.71 43.81 12.48
N SER A 31 -40.43 44.10 12.23
CA SER A 31 -39.72 43.44 11.15
C SER A 31 -39.75 41.94 11.44
N GLU A 32 -40.02 41.14 10.41
CA GLU A 32 -39.77 39.70 10.48
C GLU A 32 -38.29 39.47 10.79
N ALA A 33 -37.98 38.43 11.56
CA ALA A 33 -36.61 38.08 11.90
C ALA A 33 -35.95 37.47 10.66
N LEU A 34 -34.72 37.88 10.33
CA LEU A 34 -34.01 37.35 9.16
C LEU A 34 -33.59 35.89 9.38
N PHE A 35 -33.13 35.60 10.60
CA PHE A 35 -32.74 34.25 11.01
C PHE A 35 -33.37 33.91 12.36
N THR A 36 -33.59 32.61 12.61
CA THR A 36 -33.89 32.10 13.95
C THR A 36 -32.81 31.14 14.42
N ASN A 37 -32.57 31.10 15.73
CA ASN A 37 -31.62 30.16 16.30
C ASN A 37 -32.30 28.80 16.52
N ALA A 38 -31.98 27.82 15.69
CA ALA A 38 -32.54 26.47 15.73
C ALA A 38 -31.78 25.52 16.66
N SER A 39 -30.58 25.89 17.13
CA SER A 39 -29.61 25.02 17.83
C SER A 39 -30.22 24.14 18.94
N ALA A 40 -31.01 24.73 19.83
CA ALA A 40 -31.61 24.01 20.96
C ALA A 40 -32.75 23.08 20.56
N LEU A 41 -33.45 23.39 19.46
CA LEU A 41 -34.50 22.54 18.89
C LEU A 41 -33.91 21.40 18.06
N ALA A 42 -32.81 21.69 17.38
CA ALA A 42 -31.98 20.76 16.61
C ALA A 42 -31.17 19.80 17.48
N ASN A 43 -31.05 20.07 18.79
CA ASN A 43 -30.25 19.30 19.75
C ASN A 43 -28.75 19.24 19.40
N VAL A 44 -28.22 20.39 18.96
CA VAL A 44 -26.80 20.56 18.59
C VAL A 44 -26.04 21.51 19.53
N ASP A 45 -26.73 22.20 20.46
CA ASP A 45 -26.18 23.22 21.38
C ASP A 45 -25.37 22.64 22.56
N GLU A 46 -24.59 21.58 22.31
CA GLU A 46 -23.75 20.94 23.32
C GLU A 46 -22.52 21.78 23.71
N SER A 47 -22.00 21.54 24.91
CA SER A 47 -20.78 22.23 25.37
C SER A 47 -19.50 21.64 24.77
N GLY A 48 -18.66 22.46 24.16
CA GLY A 48 -17.31 22.10 23.71
C GLY A 48 -16.55 23.31 23.20
N LEU A 49 -15.22 23.26 23.11
CA LEU A 49 -14.44 24.34 22.47
C LEU A 49 -14.44 24.15 20.94
N HIS A 50 -15.62 24.28 20.32
CA HIS A 50 -15.81 24.07 18.89
C HIS A 50 -14.98 25.07 18.09
N HIS A 51 -14.36 24.60 17.00
CA HIS A 51 -13.41 25.39 16.22
C HIS A 51 -13.65 25.33 14.69
N ALA A 52 -14.23 24.23 14.18
CA ALA A 52 -14.59 24.06 12.77
C ALA A 52 -16.00 23.49 12.59
N ALA A 53 -16.61 23.78 11.44
CA ALA A 53 -17.86 23.21 10.97
C ALA A 53 -17.70 22.78 9.50
N ALA A 54 -18.11 21.55 9.17
CA ALA A 54 -18.06 21.02 7.81
C ALA A 54 -19.38 20.34 7.44
N VAL A 55 -19.91 20.64 6.25
CA VAL A 55 -21.24 20.24 5.78
C VAL A 55 -21.13 19.28 4.60
N ALA A 56 -21.81 18.13 4.68
CA ALA A 56 -21.96 17.18 3.56
C ALA A 56 -23.09 16.18 3.84
N ASP A 57 -23.71 15.63 2.79
CA ASP A 57 -24.61 14.46 2.86
C ASP A 57 -23.75 13.17 2.89
N PHE A 58 -23.30 12.74 4.07
CA PHE A 58 -22.30 11.66 4.18
C PHE A 58 -22.89 10.26 3.98
N ASP A 59 -24.20 10.10 4.20
CA ASP A 59 -24.88 8.80 4.08
C ASP A 59 -25.80 8.68 2.85
N GLY A 60 -25.87 9.72 2.03
CA GLY A 60 -26.55 9.73 0.74
C GLY A 60 -28.07 9.72 0.85
N ASP A 61 -28.63 10.12 1.99
CA ASP A 61 -30.07 10.28 2.17
C ASP A 61 -30.60 11.63 1.62
N GLY A 62 -29.67 12.49 1.20
CA GLY A 62 -29.88 13.78 0.57
C GLY A 62 -29.97 14.94 1.55
N TRP A 63 -29.97 14.70 2.87
CA TRP A 63 -29.99 15.75 3.88
C TRP A 63 -28.55 16.09 4.24
N GLU A 64 -28.23 17.37 4.35
CA GLU A 64 -26.87 17.76 4.68
C GLU A 64 -26.61 17.57 6.18
N ASP A 65 -25.53 16.89 6.48
CA ASP A 65 -25.05 16.56 7.82
C ASP A 65 -23.93 17.50 8.22
N ILE A 66 -23.65 17.56 9.53
CA ILE A 66 -22.69 18.52 10.08
C ILE A 66 -21.63 17.80 10.92
N TYR A 67 -20.37 17.95 10.52
CA TYR A 67 -19.22 17.57 11.35
C TYR A 67 -18.65 18.77 12.10
N VAL A 68 -18.37 18.59 13.39
CA VAL A 68 -17.87 19.66 14.28
C VAL A 68 -16.55 19.25 14.92
N ALA A 69 -15.48 19.94 14.54
CA ALA A 69 -14.16 19.76 15.15
C ALA A 69 -14.06 20.55 16.46
N THR A 70 -13.55 19.90 17.50
CA THR A 70 -13.54 20.44 18.86
C THR A 70 -12.15 20.42 19.48
N LYS A 71 -11.75 21.53 20.11
CA LYS A 71 -10.54 21.60 20.90
C LYS A 71 -10.71 20.95 22.27
N GLN A 72 -9.71 20.20 22.69
CA GLN A 72 -9.65 19.55 24.01
C GLN A 72 -10.90 18.70 24.30
N GLY A 73 -11.48 18.12 23.25
CA GLY A 73 -12.78 17.45 23.30
C GLY A 73 -12.91 16.41 22.21
N ILE A 74 -14.06 15.74 22.22
CA ILE A 74 -14.44 14.74 21.22
C ILE A 74 -15.14 15.50 20.07
N ASN A 75 -14.78 15.21 18.82
CA ASN A 75 -15.49 15.71 17.65
C ASN A 75 -16.93 15.17 17.57
N ARG A 76 -17.77 15.77 16.74
CA ARG A 76 -19.19 15.39 16.59
C ARG A 76 -19.55 15.25 15.12
N LEU A 77 -20.46 14.32 14.83
CA LEU A 77 -21.11 14.16 13.55
C LEU A 77 -22.61 14.15 13.81
N PHE A 78 -23.28 15.20 13.36
CA PHE A 78 -24.71 15.38 13.48
C PHE A 78 -25.37 14.96 12.17
N ARG A 79 -25.95 13.77 12.17
CA ARG A 79 -26.74 13.28 11.03
C ARG A 79 -28.09 13.96 10.99
N ASN A 80 -28.43 14.61 9.90
CA ASN A 80 -29.70 15.26 9.68
C ASN A 80 -30.77 14.21 9.31
N THR A 81 -31.90 14.26 10.01
CA THR A 81 -33.04 13.36 9.81
C THR A 81 -34.24 14.06 9.13
N GLY A 82 -34.02 15.31 8.71
CA GLY A 82 -34.95 16.18 8.00
C GLY A 82 -35.64 17.22 8.88
N GLY A 83 -35.82 18.43 8.32
CA GLY A 83 -36.52 19.54 8.96
C GLY A 83 -35.81 20.09 10.20
N MET A 84 -34.49 20.36 10.10
CA MET A 84 -33.64 20.84 11.21
C MET A 84 -33.53 19.88 12.41
N HIS A 85 -33.66 18.57 12.19
CA HIS A 85 -33.55 17.58 13.26
C HIS A 85 -32.30 16.72 13.11
N PHE A 86 -31.40 16.79 14.10
CA PHE A 86 -30.11 16.11 14.04
C PHE A 86 -29.96 15.04 15.11
N GLU A 87 -29.27 13.95 14.74
CA GLU A 87 -28.85 12.88 15.62
C GLU A 87 -27.31 12.83 15.68
N GLU A 88 -26.74 12.84 16.88
CA GLU A 88 -25.30 12.69 17.06
C GLU A 88 -24.88 11.22 16.86
N VAL A 89 -23.95 10.97 15.95
CA VAL A 89 -23.55 9.62 15.52
C VAL A 89 -22.03 9.42 15.43
N ALA A 90 -21.17 10.34 15.88
CA ALA A 90 -19.73 10.25 15.65
C ALA A 90 -19.11 8.95 16.14
N GLU A 91 -19.49 8.47 17.34
CA GLU A 91 -18.96 7.22 17.89
C GLU A 91 -19.44 6.01 17.09
N ALA A 92 -20.71 6.02 16.66
CA ALA A 92 -21.28 4.94 15.85
C ALA A 92 -20.69 4.90 14.43
N ALA A 93 -20.36 6.07 13.88
CA ALA A 93 -19.74 6.24 12.58
C ALA A 93 -18.22 6.03 12.60
N GLY A 94 -17.57 6.04 13.77
CA GLY A 94 -16.12 5.81 13.91
C GLY A 94 -15.24 7.06 13.76
N VAL A 95 -15.82 8.26 13.83
CA VAL A 95 -15.14 9.55 13.57
C VAL A 95 -15.09 10.46 14.80
N ASN A 96 -15.24 9.90 16.00
CA ASN A 96 -15.25 10.62 17.28
C ASN A 96 -13.85 10.89 17.85
N ASP A 97 -12.90 11.32 17.01
CA ASP A 97 -11.54 11.64 17.46
C ASP A 97 -11.56 12.63 18.64
N ALA A 98 -10.68 12.39 19.60
CA ALA A 98 -10.60 13.14 20.83
C ALA A 98 -9.25 13.85 20.90
N GLY A 99 -9.25 15.18 20.85
CA GLY A 99 -8.00 15.90 20.70
C GLY A 99 -8.14 17.41 20.58
N ASN A 100 -7.18 18.03 19.90
CA ASN A 100 -7.25 19.44 19.51
C ASN A 100 -7.47 19.52 18.01
N SER A 101 -8.70 19.23 17.55
CA SER A 101 -9.06 19.36 16.15
C SER A 101 -9.47 20.80 15.85
N ASN A 102 -8.85 21.39 14.83
CA ASN A 102 -9.04 22.78 14.43
C ASN A 102 -9.78 22.93 13.11
N ALA A 103 -9.78 21.90 12.25
CA ALA A 103 -10.31 21.95 10.90
C ALA A 103 -10.96 20.61 10.53
N ALA A 104 -11.90 20.64 9.62
CA ALA A 104 -12.51 19.47 9.00
C ALA A 104 -12.91 19.78 7.56
N LEU A 105 -12.81 18.81 6.65
CA LEU A 105 -13.24 18.90 5.26
C LEU A 105 -13.94 17.61 4.83
N TRP A 106 -14.90 17.77 3.92
CA TRP A 106 -15.53 16.66 3.22
C TRP A 106 -15.14 16.70 1.74
N ALA A 107 -14.68 15.57 1.22
CA ALA A 107 -14.43 15.38 -0.21
C ALA A 107 -14.39 13.88 -0.50
N ASP A 108 -14.67 13.48 -1.73
CA ASP A 108 -14.52 12.09 -2.17
C ASP A 108 -13.07 11.82 -2.60
N PHE A 109 -12.18 11.51 -1.64
CA PHE A 109 -10.73 11.42 -1.90
C PHE A 109 -10.35 10.16 -2.68
N ASN A 110 -11.18 9.13 -2.66
CA ASN A 110 -10.97 7.89 -3.41
C ASN A 110 -11.89 7.75 -4.65
N ASN A 111 -12.65 8.80 -4.98
CA ASN A 111 -13.63 8.85 -6.07
C ASN A 111 -14.70 7.73 -6.02
N ASP A 112 -14.98 7.12 -4.86
CA ASP A 112 -15.93 6.00 -4.74
C ASP A 112 -17.40 6.43 -4.66
N GLY A 113 -17.65 7.73 -4.47
CA GLY A 113 -18.96 8.38 -4.48
C GLY A 113 -19.52 8.72 -3.12
N TRP A 114 -18.77 8.41 -2.07
CA TRP A 114 -19.12 8.73 -0.71
C TRP A 114 -18.17 9.82 -0.20
N PRO A 115 -18.68 10.91 0.37
CA PRO A 115 -17.82 11.91 0.98
C PRO A 115 -16.98 11.30 2.10
N ASP A 116 -15.66 11.39 1.98
CA ASP A 116 -14.68 11.07 3.00
C ASP A 116 -14.41 12.29 3.87
N LEU A 117 -13.88 12.06 5.07
CA LEU A 117 -13.65 13.11 6.06
C LEU A 117 -12.17 13.25 6.38
N VAL A 118 -11.64 14.47 6.26
CA VAL A 118 -10.32 14.82 6.80
C VAL A 118 -10.47 15.73 8.01
N THR A 119 -9.65 15.51 9.05
CA THR A 119 -9.57 16.42 10.20
C THR A 119 -8.16 16.94 10.43
N GLY A 120 -8.06 18.25 10.70
CA GLY A 120 -6.81 18.95 10.95
C GLY A 120 -6.56 19.10 12.44
N ASN A 121 -5.46 18.55 12.95
CA ASN A 121 -5.17 18.46 14.37
C ASN A 121 -3.97 19.35 14.76
N TYR A 122 -4.09 20.06 15.89
CA TYR A 122 -3.09 21.03 16.34
C TYR A 122 -1.90 20.44 17.10
N LEU A 123 -2.10 19.32 17.81
CA LEU A 123 -1.05 18.65 18.60
C LEU A 123 -0.91 17.15 18.30
N ASN A 124 -1.77 16.63 17.43
CA ASN A 124 -1.81 15.23 17.01
C ASN A 124 -1.69 15.21 15.49
N ALA A 125 -1.42 14.02 14.93
CA ALA A 125 -1.52 13.79 13.50
C ALA A 125 -2.91 14.21 12.97
N ASN A 126 -2.94 14.83 11.79
CA ASN A 126 -4.17 14.98 11.02
C ASN A 126 -4.78 13.59 10.72
N ARG A 127 -6.08 13.52 10.47
CA ARG A 127 -6.77 12.26 10.17
C ARG A 127 -7.41 12.27 8.79
N LEU A 128 -7.41 11.11 8.13
CA LEU A 128 -8.24 10.81 6.98
C LEU A 128 -9.14 9.61 7.31
N TYR A 129 -10.44 9.79 7.10
CA TYR A 129 -11.47 8.79 7.33
C TYR A 129 -12.16 8.47 6.00
N ILE A 130 -12.03 7.22 5.54
CA ILE A 130 -12.68 6.76 4.31
C ILE A 130 -14.09 6.27 4.63
N ASN A 131 -15.07 6.72 3.86
CA ASN A 131 -16.47 6.39 4.04
C ASN A 131 -16.79 5.02 3.41
N ASN A 132 -17.37 4.11 4.18
CA ASN A 132 -17.68 2.76 3.70
C ASN A 132 -19.02 2.67 2.94
N GLY A 133 -19.71 3.79 2.72
CA GLY A 133 -21.02 3.84 2.05
C GLY A 133 -22.17 3.19 2.83
N ASN A 134 -21.97 2.94 4.13
CA ASN A 134 -22.95 2.29 5.01
C ASN A 134 -23.21 3.10 6.30
N GLY A 135 -22.75 4.36 6.33
CA GLY A 135 -22.83 5.25 7.49
C GLY A 135 -21.69 5.10 8.51
N THR A 136 -20.64 4.34 8.19
CA THR A 136 -19.43 4.20 9.02
C THR A 136 -18.17 4.52 8.24
N PHE A 137 -17.11 4.92 8.96
CA PHE A 137 -15.81 5.27 8.41
C PHE A 137 -14.70 4.37 8.92
N GLU A 138 -13.66 4.21 8.11
CA GLU A 138 -12.38 3.62 8.51
C GLU A 138 -11.33 4.74 8.67
N ASP A 139 -10.59 4.75 9.78
CA ASP A 139 -9.42 5.62 9.93
C ASP A 139 -8.30 5.11 9.02
N ALA A 140 -8.16 5.75 7.86
CA ALA A 140 -7.21 5.37 6.82
C ALA A 140 -5.94 6.25 6.86
N THR A 141 -5.74 7.02 7.93
CA THR A 141 -4.65 8.00 8.07
C THR A 141 -3.28 7.41 7.76
N ASP A 142 -2.99 6.23 8.30
CA ASP A 142 -1.70 5.55 8.13
C ASP A 142 -1.59 4.88 6.75
N ILE A 143 -2.69 4.29 6.26
CA ILE A 143 -2.75 3.60 4.96
C ILE A 143 -2.53 4.59 3.81
N TYR A 144 -3.15 5.77 3.91
CA TYR A 144 -3.06 6.83 2.90
C TYR A 144 -1.89 7.79 3.13
N ASN A 145 -1.00 7.55 4.10
CA ASN A 145 0.17 8.41 4.38
C ASN A 145 -0.17 9.92 4.58
N PHE A 146 -1.34 10.22 5.14
CA PHE A 146 -1.81 11.61 5.28
C PHE A 146 -1.37 12.26 6.61
N GLY A 147 -1.13 11.46 7.66
CA GLY A 147 -1.07 11.85 9.07
C GLY A 147 0.09 12.75 9.55
N ASN A 148 0.54 13.72 8.76
CA ASN A 148 1.69 14.55 9.09
C ASN A 148 1.53 15.38 10.37
N GLU A 149 2.66 15.63 11.02
CA GLU A 149 2.82 16.31 12.29
C GLU A 149 3.14 17.80 12.06
N GLY A 150 2.09 18.62 12.08
CA GLY A 150 2.17 20.07 12.14
C GLY A 150 1.01 20.62 12.98
N PRO A 151 1.16 21.80 13.61
CA PRO A 151 0.07 22.43 14.36
C PRO A 151 -0.98 23.01 13.41
N CYS A 152 -1.80 22.13 12.83
CA CYS A 152 -2.77 22.45 11.80
C CYS A 152 -3.77 23.50 12.30
N ARG A 153 -4.07 24.48 11.45
CA ARG A 153 -5.03 25.56 11.68
C ARG A 153 -6.21 25.55 10.73
N SER A 154 -6.00 25.16 9.49
CA SER A 154 -7.04 25.00 8.46
C SER A 154 -6.57 23.98 7.43
N LEU A 155 -7.52 23.47 6.66
CA LEU A 155 -7.33 22.55 5.54
C LEU A 155 -8.12 23.10 4.36
N HIS A 156 -7.60 22.96 3.14
CA HIS A 156 -8.35 23.20 1.89
C HIS A 156 -8.02 22.11 0.88
N ALA A 157 -8.95 21.81 -0.03
CA ALA A 157 -8.78 20.77 -1.03
C ALA A 157 -9.04 21.27 -2.45
N ALA A 158 -8.30 20.75 -3.41
CA ALA A 158 -8.37 21.07 -4.84
C ALA A 158 -7.72 19.94 -5.65
N ASP A 159 -8.02 19.85 -6.93
CA ASP A 159 -7.30 18.99 -7.89
C ASP A 159 -6.28 19.89 -8.60
N TYR A 160 -5.15 20.17 -7.93
CA TYR A 160 -4.31 21.31 -8.29
C TYR A 160 -3.50 21.08 -9.56
N ASP A 161 -3.26 19.82 -9.93
CA ASP A 161 -2.52 19.45 -11.13
C ASP A 161 -3.39 18.81 -12.21
N GLY A 162 -4.71 18.77 -12.00
CA GLY A 162 -5.70 18.32 -12.97
C GLY A 162 -5.61 16.82 -13.26
N ASP A 163 -5.11 16.01 -12.32
CA ASP A 163 -4.99 14.57 -12.48
C ASP A 163 -6.28 13.79 -12.13
N GLY A 164 -7.31 14.50 -11.69
CA GLY A 164 -8.63 13.96 -11.38
C GLY A 164 -8.78 13.47 -9.93
N TRP A 165 -7.77 13.69 -9.08
CA TRP A 165 -7.79 13.32 -7.68
C TRP A 165 -7.72 14.56 -6.79
N ILE A 166 -8.40 14.49 -5.65
CA ILE A 166 -8.51 15.64 -4.75
C ILE A 166 -7.28 15.67 -3.84
N ASP A 167 -6.49 16.72 -3.97
CA ASP A 167 -5.32 17.04 -3.16
C ASP A 167 -5.70 17.89 -1.94
N VAL A 168 -4.78 18.02 -0.99
CA VAL A 168 -5.04 18.77 0.25
C VAL A 168 -3.87 19.69 0.60
N TYR A 169 -4.17 20.96 0.88
CA TYR A 169 -3.26 21.89 1.51
C TYR A 169 -3.54 22.02 3.00
N VAL A 170 -2.52 21.76 3.81
CA VAL A 170 -2.55 21.84 5.27
C VAL A 170 -1.86 23.12 5.72
N VAL A 171 -2.64 24.01 6.32
CA VAL A 171 -2.13 25.26 6.89
C VAL A 171 -1.69 25.02 8.33
N ASN A 172 -0.42 25.31 8.63
CA ASN A 172 0.20 25.07 9.94
C ASN A 172 0.65 26.38 10.60
N MET A 173 0.56 26.44 11.93
CA MET A 173 0.96 27.61 12.69
C MET A 173 2.37 27.48 13.28
N ASN A 174 3.34 28.30 12.84
CA ASN A 174 4.76 28.19 13.25
C ASN A 174 5.45 26.89 12.82
N SER A 175 4.95 26.26 11.76
CA SER A 175 5.60 25.15 11.06
C SER A 175 5.42 25.35 9.57
N HIS A 176 6.06 24.53 8.74
CA HIS A 176 5.81 24.58 7.31
C HIS A 176 4.37 24.16 7.03
N ASN A 177 3.67 24.91 6.18
CA ASN A 177 2.45 24.40 5.54
C ASN A 177 2.84 23.17 4.70
N ALA A 178 1.85 22.34 4.37
CA ALA A 178 2.11 21.11 3.62
C ALA A 178 1.09 20.92 2.49
N MET A 179 1.60 20.70 1.28
CA MET A 179 0.80 20.29 0.13
C MET A 179 0.85 18.77 -0.01
N TYR A 180 -0.32 18.12 -0.05
CA TYR A 180 -0.49 16.68 -0.20
C TYR A 180 -1.11 16.38 -1.55
N ARG A 181 -0.34 15.76 -2.44
CA ARG A 181 -0.86 15.23 -3.69
C ARG A 181 -1.50 13.86 -3.45
N ASN A 182 -2.71 13.66 -3.96
CA ASN A 182 -3.41 12.39 -3.95
C ASN A 182 -2.92 11.50 -5.10
N MET A 183 -2.35 10.36 -4.77
CA MET A 183 -1.72 9.45 -5.71
C MET A 183 -2.73 8.40 -6.20
N GLY A 184 -3.78 8.86 -6.88
CA GLY A 184 -4.73 7.95 -7.52
C GLY A 184 -5.77 7.32 -6.59
N GLY A 185 -6.13 7.99 -5.49
CA GLY A 185 -7.11 7.49 -4.51
C GLY A 185 -6.58 6.40 -3.59
N GLN A 186 -5.26 6.21 -3.54
CA GLN A 186 -4.62 5.13 -2.77
C GLN A 186 -3.77 5.66 -1.62
N THR A 187 -3.05 6.77 -1.82
CA THR A 187 -2.17 7.36 -0.82
C THR A 187 -1.94 8.85 -1.11
N PHE A 188 -1.39 9.58 -0.14
CA PHE A 188 -0.98 10.98 -0.30
C PHE A 188 0.55 11.12 -0.23
N GLN A 189 1.09 11.97 -1.09
CA GLN A 189 2.50 12.36 -1.09
C GLN A 189 2.64 13.81 -0.64
N ASN A 190 3.52 14.10 0.33
CA ASN A 190 3.86 15.49 0.63
C ASN A 190 4.74 16.06 -0.49
N VAL A 191 4.19 17.00 -1.26
CA VAL A 191 4.80 17.62 -2.44
C VAL A 191 5.09 19.11 -2.21
N THR A 192 5.15 19.57 -0.96
CA THR A 192 5.33 20.99 -0.60
C THR A 192 6.56 21.63 -1.27
N PHE A 193 7.70 20.92 -1.24
CA PHE A 193 8.94 21.40 -1.85
C PHE A 193 8.90 21.38 -3.38
N PRO A 194 8.56 20.27 -4.06
CA PRO A 194 8.54 20.24 -5.52
C PRO A 194 7.49 21.15 -6.15
N THR A 195 6.35 21.38 -5.48
CA THR A 195 5.32 22.33 -5.96
C THR A 195 5.71 23.80 -5.76
N GLY A 196 6.70 24.11 -4.91
CA GLY A 196 7.06 25.50 -4.59
C GLY A 196 6.16 26.19 -3.55
N THR A 197 5.18 25.49 -2.98
CA THR A 197 4.22 26.00 -1.98
C THR A 197 4.77 26.09 -0.55
N VAL A 198 6.09 26.23 -0.42
CA VAL A 198 6.80 26.28 0.86
C VAL A 198 6.47 27.60 1.57
N ASP A 199 5.67 27.50 2.62
CA ASP A 199 5.34 28.61 3.49
C ASP A 199 5.65 28.27 4.94
N THR A 200 6.27 29.21 5.64
CA THR A 200 6.74 29.07 7.04
C THR A 200 6.15 30.13 7.96
N GLY A 201 5.20 30.92 7.44
CA GLY A 201 4.48 31.94 8.18
C GLY A 201 3.59 31.37 9.28
N ILE A 202 2.85 32.27 9.93
CA ILE A 202 1.81 31.90 10.89
C ILE A 202 0.50 31.75 10.12
N GLY A 203 0.38 30.66 9.37
CA GLY A 203 -0.79 30.35 8.56
C GLY A 203 -2.06 30.20 9.40
N MET A 204 -3.18 30.75 8.91
CA MET A 204 -4.49 30.63 9.55
C MET A 204 -5.52 29.94 8.66
N GLY A 205 -5.88 30.53 7.52
CA GLY A 205 -6.79 30.00 6.52
C GLY A 205 -6.20 30.10 5.10
N CYS A 206 -6.78 29.41 4.15
CA CYS A 206 -6.42 29.55 2.73
C CYS A 206 -7.67 29.34 1.87
N VAL A 207 -7.55 29.43 0.55
CA VAL A 207 -8.60 29.02 -0.41
C VAL A 207 -7.93 28.70 -1.74
N PHE A 208 -8.43 27.67 -2.43
CA PHE A 208 -8.07 27.38 -3.82
C PHE A 208 -9.14 27.93 -4.74
N PHE A 209 -8.77 28.69 -5.77
CA PHE A 209 -9.71 29.21 -6.77
C PHE A 209 -9.00 29.60 -8.07
N ASP A 210 -9.70 29.54 -9.20
CA ASP A 210 -9.18 30.02 -10.50
C ASP A 210 -9.25 31.57 -10.54
N SER A 211 -8.11 32.21 -10.25
CA SER A 211 -8.03 33.64 -9.98
C SER A 211 -7.87 34.49 -11.24
N ASP A 212 -7.32 33.90 -12.30
CA ASP A 212 -7.04 34.58 -13.56
C ASP A 212 -7.81 34.01 -14.79
N ASN A 213 -8.71 33.06 -14.53
CA ASN A 213 -9.57 32.38 -15.51
C ASN A 213 -8.79 31.58 -16.57
N ASP A 214 -7.63 31.03 -16.23
CA ASP A 214 -6.83 30.19 -17.13
C ASP A 214 -7.15 28.69 -17.03
N GLY A 215 -7.90 28.30 -16.00
CA GLY A 215 -8.44 26.96 -15.81
C GLY A 215 -7.69 26.11 -14.78
N ASP A 216 -6.63 26.61 -14.15
CA ASP A 216 -6.03 26.01 -12.96
C ASP A 216 -6.32 26.80 -11.69
N GLN A 217 -6.42 26.09 -10.56
CA GLN A 217 -6.72 26.73 -9.28
C GLN A 217 -5.43 27.24 -8.63
N ASP A 218 -5.44 28.53 -8.28
CA ASP A 218 -4.43 29.23 -7.49
C ASP A 218 -4.69 29.08 -6.00
N LEU A 219 -3.67 29.32 -5.18
CA LEU A 219 -3.76 29.19 -3.73
C LEU A 219 -3.47 30.51 -3.01
N TYR A 220 -4.46 31.03 -2.28
CA TYR A 220 -4.28 32.18 -1.40
C TYR A 220 -4.23 31.77 0.08
N VAL A 221 -3.22 32.21 0.82
CA VAL A 221 -2.98 31.85 2.23
C VAL A 221 -2.92 33.10 3.11
N THR A 222 -3.71 33.10 4.18
CA THR A 222 -3.79 34.18 5.16
C THR A 222 -2.83 33.97 6.34
N HIS A 223 -2.26 35.06 6.83
CA HIS A 223 -1.25 35.06 7.88
C HIS A 223 -1.58 35.92 9.09
N ASP A 224 -1.29 35.39 10.28
CA ASP A 224 -1.36 36.11 11.56
C ASP A 224 0.00 36.72 11.96
N GLY A 225 0.00 37.58 12.97
CA GLY A 225 1.21 38.15 13.56
C GLY A 225 1.80 39.30 12.75
N ASN A 226 0.96 40.04 12.02
CA ASN A 226 1.35 41.14 11.14
C ASN A 226 2.32 40.66 10.04
N GLN A 227 2.07 39.47 9.50
CA GLN A 227 2.82 38.88 8.40
C GLN A 227 2.06 39.12 7.07
N VAL A 228 2.80 39.09 5.97
CA VAL A 228 2.26 39.29 4.62
C VAL A 228 1.58 38.01 4.17
N ASN A 229 0.32 38.08 3.74
CA ASN A 229 -0.40 36.97 3.12
C ASN A 229 0.33 36.49 1.85
N LYS A 230 0.07 35.24 1.44
CA LYS A 230 0.72 34.60 0.30
C LYS A 230 -0.29 34.28 -0.79
N PHE A 231 0.12 34.49 -2.03
CA PHE A 231 -0.63 34.10 -3.21
C PHE A 231 0.30 33.28 -4.09
N PHE A 232 -0.03 32.01 -4.25
CA PHE A 232 0.67 31.04 -5.05
C PHE A 232 -0.12 30.85 -6.35
N GLU A 233 0.38 31.48 -7.41
CA GLU A 233 -0.14 31.35 -8.78
C GLU A 233 0.29 30.00 -9.35
N ASN A 234 -0.65 29.19 -9.81
CA ASN A 234 -0.39 27.91 -10.44
C ASN A 234 0.14 28.14 -11.86
N ASN A 235 1.11 27.34 -12.28
CA ASN A 235 1.77 27.51 -13.60
C ASN A 235 1.18 26.56 -14.66
N GLY A 236 0.09 25.85 -14.35
CA GLY A 236 -0.50 24.80 -15.18
C GLY A 236 0.35 23.53 -15.35
N ASP A 237 1.45 23.39 -14.61
CA ASP A 237 2.36 22.23 -14.64
C ASP A 237 2.54 21.53 -13.29
N GLY A 238 1.65 21.85 -12.33
CA GLY A 238 1.71 21.34 -10.96
C GLY A 238 2.73 22.05 -10.08
N THR A 239 3.29 23.18 -10.50
CA THR A 239 4.14 24.04 -9.67
C THR A 239 3.53 25.42 -9.49
N PHE A 240 3.93 26.11 -8.42
CA PHE A 240 3.40 27.41 -8.04
C PHE A 240 4.48 28.50 -7.95
N ALA A 241 4.10 29.72 -8.30
CA ALA A 241 4.90 30.92 -8.13
C ALA A 241 4.26 31.85 -7.08
N GLU A 242 5.04 32.30 -6.10
CA GLU A 242 4.53 33.23 -5.09
C GLU A 242 4.56 34.68 -5.59
N ASN A 243 3.39 35.24 -5.89
CA ASN A 243 3.24 36.51 -6.63
C ASN A 243 2.34 37.54 -5.91
N ALA A 244 2.15 37.43 -4.59
CA ALA A 244 1.20 38.28 -3.85
C ALA A 244 1.41 39.78 -4.07
N ALA A 245 2.67 40.24 -4.12
CA ALA A 245 2.98 41.67 -4.28
C ALA A 245 2.75 42.17 -5.71
N GLU A 246 2.92 41.29 -6.68
CA GLU A 246 2.75 41.55 -8.10
C GLU A 246 1.27 41.73 -8.45
N VAL A 247 0.39 40.93 -7.83
CA VAL A 247 -1.05 40.94 -8.09
C VAL A 247 -1.84 41.82 -7.10
N GLY A 248 -1.22 42.37 -6.06
CA GLY A 248 -1.90 43.26 -5.10
C GLY A 248 -2.57 42.56 -3.91
N LEU A 249 -2.17 41.31 -3.64
CA LEU A 249 -2.67 40.47 -2.55
C LEU A 249 -1.68 40.30 -1.38
N ASP A 250 -0.59 41.08 -1.34
CA ASP A 250 0.44 41.10 -0.28
C ASP A 250 0.00 41.80 1.02
N TYR A 251 -1.28 41.71 1.36
CA TYR A 251 -1.83 42.34 2.55
C TYR A 251 -1.11 41.87 3.82
N GLN A 252 -0.70 42.82 4.65
CA GLN A 252 0.03 42.57 5.88
C GLN A 252 -0.85 42.87 7.09
N GLY A 253 -1.31 41.81 7.76
CA GLY A 253 -2.26 41.92 8.86
C GLY A 253 -2.18 40.75 9.84
N ASN A 254 -3.22 40.61 10.65
CA ASN A 254 -3.44 39.47 11.53
C ASN A 254 -4.62 38.68 10.96
N CYS A 255 -4.46 38.15 9.76
CA CYS A 255 -5.56 37.59 8.98
C CYS A 255 -5.92 36.18 9.47
N MET A 256 -7.20 35.82 9.41
CA MET A 256 -7.68 34.51 9.86
C MET A 256 -8.28 33.67 8.75
N GLY A 257 -9.36 34.14 8.14
CA GLY A 257 -10.13 33.41 7.14
C GLY A 257 -10.16 34.15 5.80
N VAL A 258 -10.46 33.41 4.75
CA VAL A 258 -10.62 33.94 3.39
C VAL A 258 -11.76 33.24 2.68
N ASP A 259 -12.55 33.98 1.90
CA ASP A 259 -13.56 33.44 0.99
C ASP A 259 -13.64 34.27 -0.30
N VAL A 260 -14.15 33.68 -1.38
CA VAL A 260 -14.17 34.28 -2.73
C VAL A 260 -15.57 34.30 -3.36
N ALA A 261 -15.88 35.34 -4.13
CA ALA A 261 -17.14 35.46 -4.89
C ALA A 261 -17.02 36.51 -6.02
N ASP A 262 -17.80 36.38 -7.10
CA ASP A 262 -17.91 37.39 -8.17
C ASP A 262 -18.91 38.50 -7.78
N ILE A 263 -18.47 39.50 -7.00
CA ILE A 263 -19.38 40.47 -6.36
C ILE A 263 -19.90 41.55 -7.34
N ASN A 264 -19.26 41.69 -8.50
CA ASN A 264 -19.54 42.73 -9.47
C ASN A 264 -20.16 42.17 -10.78
N HIS A 265 -20.25 40.84 -10.89
CA HIS A 265 -20.79 40.06 -12.00
C HIS A 265 -19.99 40.19 -13.30
N ASP A 266 -18.67 40.28 -13.21
CA ASP A 266 -17.77 40.34 -14.37
C ASP A 266 -17.12 38.99 -14.73
N GLY A 267 -17.38 37.95 -13.92
CA GLY A 267 -16.86 36.61 -14.10
C GLY A 267 -15.47 36.39 -13.50
N TRP A 268 -14.93 37.34 -12.75
CA TRP A 268 -13.69 37.20 -11.99
C TRP A 268 -14.02 37.16 -10.50
N LEU A 269 -13.39 36.23 -9.76
CA LEU A 269 -13.65 36.08 -8.34
C LEU A 269 -12.87 37.14 -7.54
N ASP A 270 -13.55 37.75 -6.58
CA ASP A 270 -13.02 38.74 -5.64
C ASP A 270 -12.70 38.07 -4.29
N VAL A 271 -11.73 38.60 -3.55
CA VAL A 271 -11.22 37.98 -2.32
C VAL A 271 -11.63 38.78 -1.09
N TYR A 272 -12.29 38.17 -0.11
CA TYR A 272 -12.52 38.76 1.21
C TYR A 272 -11.65 38.08 2.26
N ILE A 273 -10.99 38.86 3.11
CA ILE A 273 -10.21 38.34 4.24
C ILE A 273 -10.72 38.90 5.57
N THR A 274 -10.71 38.06 6.60
CA THR A 274 -10.96 38.48 7.98
C THR A 274 -9.65 38.83 8.69
N ASP A 275 -9.66 39.87 9.53
CA ASP A 275 -8.47 40.39 10.23
C ASP A 275 -8.84 40.99 11.61
N LEU A 276 -7.84 41.13 12.49
CA LEU A 276 -7.89 41.95 13.70
C LEU A 276 -7.63 43.43 13.37
N TYR A 277 -8.68 44.12 12.92
CA TYR A 277 -8.75 45.56 12.62
C TYR A 277 -7.97 46.07 11.38
N PRO A 278 -8.63 46.36 10.24
CA PRO A 278 -9.93 45.87 9.77
C PRO A 278 -9.80 44.70 8.78
N SER A 279 -10.87 43.91 8.65
CA SER A 279 -11.06 42.97 7.54
C SER A 279 -11.10 43.74 6.20
N GLU A 280 -10.75 43.09 5.09
CA GLU A 280 -10.52 43.75 3.79
C GLU A 280 -11.16 42.96 2.64
N LEU A 281 -11.61 43.69 1.61
CA LEU A 281 -12.17 43.13 0.38
C LEU A 281 -11.30 43.57 -0.80
N PHE A 282 -10.88 42.62 -1.63
CA PHE A 282 -10.06 42.84 -2.81
C PHE A 282 -10.87 42.56 -4.06
N LEU A 283 -11.11 43.61 -4.86
CA LEU A 283 -11.75 43.52 -6.16
C LEU A 283 -10.73 43.05 -7.20
N ASN A 284 -11.05 42.01 -7.98
CA ASN A 284 -10.30 41.65 -9.17
C ASN A 284 -10.56 42.70 -10.26
N ASP A 285 -9.50 43.27 -10.83
CA ASP A 285 -9.58 44.33 -11.85
C ASP A 285 -9.89 43.79 -13.27
N GLY A 286 -10.21 42.49 -13.38
CA GLY A 286 -10.54 41.78 -14.63
C GLY A 286 -9.32 41.38 -15.45
N ASP A 287 -8.16 41.32 -14.81
CA ASP A 287 -6.87 40.94 -15.40
C ASP A 287 -5.97 40.14 -14.45
N GLY A 288 -6.53 39.57 -13.37
CA GLY A 288 -5.80 38.82 -12.35
C GLY A 288 -5.11 39.70 -11.30
N THR A 289 -5.21 41.03 -11.39
CA THR A 289 -4.74 41.95 -10.36
C THR A 289 -5.86 42.44 -9.45
N TYR A 290 -5.51 42.83 -8.23
CA TYR A 290 -6.46 43.08 -7.15
C TYR A 290 -6.32 44.47 -6.53
N THR A 291 -7.47 45.11 -6.27
CA THR A 291 -7.57 46.41 -5.61
C THR A 291 -8.38 46.31 -4.31
N ALA A 292 -7.80 46.75 -3.19
CA ALA A 292 -8.51 46.83 -1.91
C ALA A 292 -9.64 47.88 -1.93
N ILE A 293 -10.86 47.45 -1.62
CA ILE A 293 -12.09 48.25 -1.66
C ILE A 293 -12.96 48.14 -0.40
N GLY A 294 -12.56 47.43 0.65
CA GLY A 294 -13.41 47.12 1.81
C GLY A 294 -13.97 48.34 2.54
N GLU A 295 -13.19 49.42 2.70
CA GLU A 295 -13.70 50.69 3.27
C GLU A 295 -14.74 51.36 2.36
N THR A 296 -14.53 51.33 1.04
CA THR A 296 -15.46 51.92 0.07
C THR A 296 -16.72 51.08 -0.13
N ALA A 297 -16.60 49.76 -0.01
CA ALA A 297 -17.68 48.79 -0.09
C ALA A 297 -18.52 48.78 1.20
N GLY A 298 -17.92 49.09 2.36
CA GLY A 298 -18.59 49.15 3.66
C GLY A 298 -18.50 47.88 4.49
N VAL A 299 -17.57 46.97 4.15
CA VAL A 299 -17.38 45.64 4.77
C VAL A 299 -16.11 45.54 5.61
N ASN A 300 -15.52 46.68 5.98
CA ASN A 300 -14.29 46.76 6.77
C ASN A 300 -14.52 46.49 8.27
N ASP A 301 -14.88 45.24 8.59
CA ASP A 301 -15.13 44.77 9.94
C ASP A 301 -13.91 45.02 10.84
N SER A 302 -14.12 45.79 11.91
CA SER A 302 -13.09 46.14 12.89
C SER A 302 -13.19 45.32 14.19
N GLY A 303 -13.55 44.04 14.10
CA GLY A 303 -13.61 43.10 15.20
C GLY A 303 -12.38 42.19 15.29
N MET A 304 -12.54 41.03 15.91
CA MET A 304 -11.60 39.91 15.84
C MET A 304 -12.30 38.85 14.99
N SER A 305 -12.30 39.09 13.69
CA SER A 305 -13.05 38.32 12.71
C SER A 305 -12.35 36.98 12.44
N TRP A 306 -13.11 35.89 12.33
CA TRP A 306 -12.60 34.54 12.02
C TRP A 306 -13.24 34.00 10.74
N GLY A 307 -14.34 33.24 10.84
CA GLY A 307 -15.05 32.75 9.67
C GLY A 307 -15.77 33.85 8.90
N CYS A 308 -15.81 33.70 7.59
CA CYS A 308 -16.62 34.48 6.65
C CYS A 308 -17.20 33.52 5.60
N VAL A 309 -18.41 33.80 5.11
CA VAL A 309 -19.01 33.09 3.97
C VAL A 309 -19.76 34.05 3.06
N TRP A 310 -19.61 33.85 1.75
CA TRP A 310 -20.46 34.42 0.71
C TRP A 310 -21.67 33.52 0.44
N PHE A 311 -22.85 34.13 0.34
CA PHE A 311 -24.11 33.45 0.02
C PHE A 311 -25.19 34.48 -0.33
N ASP A 312 -26.31 34.07 -0.91
CA ASP A 312 -27.46 34.95 -1.16
C ASP A 312 -28.57 34.64 -0.15
N TYR A 313 -28.64 35.40 0.95
CA TYR A 313 -29.54 35.04 2.06
C TYR A 313 -31.00 35.35 1.77
N ASN A 314 -31.28 36.30 0.87
CA ASN A 314 -32.63 36.79 0.58
C ASN A 314 -33.12 36.43 -0.83
N LEU A 315 -32.32 35.64 -1.56
CA LEU A 315 -32.54 35.17 -2.91
C LEU A 315 -32.71 36.31 -3.93
N ASP A 316 -32.05 37.46 -3.74
CA ASP A 316 -32.18 38.63 -4.61
C ASP A 316 -31.16 38.67 -5.77
N SER A 317 -30.36 37.62 -5.92
CA SER A 317 -29.28 37.42 -6.88
C SER A 317 -28.05 38.31 -6.65
N GLU A 318 -27.85 38.82 -5.45
CA GLU A 318 -26.63 39.54 -5.06
C GLU A 318 -25.88 38.73 -3.99
N TRP A 319 -24.54 38.76 -4.02
CA TRP A 319 -23.75 38.12 -2.99
C TRP A 319 -23.81 38.91 -1.68
N ASP A 320 -24.16 38.23 -0.60
CA ASP A 320 -24.18 38.74 0.76
C ASP A 320 -23.05 38.10 1.58
N LEU A 321 -22.60 38.80 2.62
CA LEU A 321 -21.46 38.39 3.43
C LEU A 321 -21.84 38.28 4.90
N TYR A 322 -21.61 37.11 5.49
CA TYR A 322 -21.68 36.94 6.95
C TYR A 322 -20.29 36.74 7.55
N VAL A 323 -19.98 37.53 8.59
CA VAL A 323 -18.68 37.50 9.29
C VAL A 323 -18.89 37.23 10.78
N VAL A 324 -18.18 36.23 11.31
CA VAL A 324 -18.23 35.87 12.73
C VAL A 324 -17.01 36.36 13.51
N ASN A 325 -17.21 36.70 14.78
CA ASN A 325 -16.26 37.40 15.64
C ASN A 325 -16.01 36.67 16.97
N ASP A 326 -14.80 36.79 17.51
CA ASP A 326 -14.52 36.44 18.90
C ASP A 326 -14.91 37.60 19.84
N TYR A 327 -16.19 37.66 20.21
CA TYR A 327 -16.74 38.74 21.04
C TYR A 327 -16.02 38.87 22.39
N ALA A 328 -15.57 37.75 22.98
CA ALA A 328 -14.89 37.76 24.28
C ALA A 328 -13.51 38.43 24.20
N PHE A 329 -12.85 38.36 23.03
CA PHE A 329 -11.56 38.99 22.78
C PHE A 329 -11.73 40.46 22.37
N ALA A 330 -12.57 40.73 21.37
CA ALA A 330 -12.91 42.06 20.89
C ALA A 330 -14.45 42.19 20.83
N PRO A 331 -15.09 43.08 21.61
CA PRO A 331 -16.56 43.11 21.80
C PRO A 331 -17.31 43.73 20.60
N THR A 332 -17.03 43.21 19.42
CA THR A 332 -17.71 43.42 18.15
C THR A 332 -18.55 42.18 17.89
N ALA A 333 -19.84 42.37 17.62
CA ALA A 333 -20.73 41.26 17.28
C ALA A 333 -20.52 40.83 15.82
N ASN A 334 -21.03 39.65 15.47
CA ASN A 334 -21.08 39.16 14.09
C ASN A 334 -21.89 40.13 13.21
N ARG A 335 -21.65 40.09 11.90
CA ARG A 335 -22.23 41.04 10.95
C ARG A 335 -22.73 40.33 9.70
N LEU A 336 -23.97 40.63 9.32
CA LEU A 336 -24.53 40.28 8.01
C LEU A 336 -24.60 41.55 7.15
N TYR A 337 -23.93 41.49 6.01
CA TYR A 337 -23.86 42.55 5.02
C TYR A 337 -24.66 42.14 3.78
N ARG A 338 -25.65 42.95 3.40
CA ARG A 338 -26.40 42.72 2.16
C ARG A 338 -25.74 43.44 0.98
N GLY A 339 -25.50 42.73 -0.12
CA GLY A 339 -25.03 43.30 -1.38
C GLY A 339 -26.08 44.21 -2.02
N ASN A 340 -25.65 45.34 -2.58
CA ASN A 340 -26.54 46.28 -3.27
C ASN A 340 -26.47 46.20 -4.81
N GLY A 341 -25.65 45.29 -5.36
CA GLY A 341 -25.38 45.15 -6.81
C GLY A 341 -24.58 46.28 -7.43
N ASP A 342 -23.93 47.12 -6.61
CA ASP A 342 -23.03 48.19 -7.05
C ASP A 342 -21.69 48.19 -6.30
N MET A 343 -21.28 47.00 -5.80
CA MET A 343 -20.10 46.76 -4.96
C MET A 343 -20.15 47.45 -3.59
N THR A 344 -21.32 47.96 -3.18
CA THR A 344 -21.55 48.48 -1.82
C THR A 344 -22.46 47.56 -1.01
N TYR A 345 -22.30 47.62 0.31
CA TYR A 345 -22.99 46.74 1.23
C TYR A 345 -23.69 47.50 2.35
N ASP A 346 -24.89 47.03 2.71
CA ASP A 346 -25.65 47.51 3.86
C ASP A 346 -25.50 46.53 5.04
N LEU A 347 -25.17 47.03 6.23
CA LEU A 347 -25.22 46.22 7.46
C LEU A 347 -26.69 45.98 7.85
N VAL A 348 -27.20 44.77 7.58
CA VAL A 348 -28.61 44.40 7.82
C VAL A 348 -28.84 43.71 9.15
N SER A 349 -27.78 43.22 9.80
CA SER A 349 -27.88 42.62 11.14
C SER A 349 -28.04 43.65 12.28
N GLU A 350 -27.98 44.96 12.02
CA GLU A 350 -27.94 45.98 13.09
C GLU A 350 -29.11 45.85 14.08
N GLY A 351 -28.80 45.47 15.31
CA GLY A 351 -29.78 45.29 16.40
C GLY A 351 -30.55 43.96 16.37
N ASP A 352 -30.20 43.03 15.48
CA ASP A 352 -30.74 41.67 15.46
C ASP A 352 -30.05 40.81 16.55
N PRO A 353 -30.77 40.30 17.56
CA PRO A 353 -30.16 39.56 18.66
C PRO A 353 -29.71 38.14 18.30
N VAL A 354 -30.16 37.60 17.15
CA VAL A 354 -29.76 36.30 16.63
C VAL A 354 -28.48 36.48 15.83
N LEU A 355 -28.45 37.39 14.87
CA LEU A 355 -27.27 37.62 14.05
C LEU A 355 -26.15 38.39 14.79
N GLU A 356 -26.47 39.31 15.70
CA GLU A 356 -25.47 40.04 16.51
C GLU A 356 -25.28 39.42 17.90
N HIS A 357 -25.42 38.10 18.02
CA HIS A 357 -25.20 37.44 19.30
C HIS A 357 -23.75 37.64 19.79
N THR A 358 -23.60 37.81 21.10
CA THR A 358 -22.32 38.20 21.72
C THR A 358 -21.52 36.96 22.16
N TYR A 359 -21.32 36.02 21.24
CA TYR A 359 -20.61 34.77 21.48
C TYR A 359 -19.19 34.80 20.89
N SER A 360 -18.37 33.80 21.23
CA SER A 360 -17.06 33.62 20.59
C SER A 360 -17.17 32.54 19.53
N ASP A 361 -17.10 32.98 18.28
CA ASP A 361 -17.35 32.17 17.10
C ASP A 361 -16.09 32.07 16.24
N TYR A 362 -15.88 30.91 15.64
CA TYR A 362 -14.66 30.59 14.88
C TYR A 362 -15.02 30.12 13.45
N GLY A 363 -15.08 28.81 13.22
CA GLY A 363 -15.51 28.25 11.95
C GLY A 363 -16.97 28.52 11.61
N LEU A 364 -17.24 28.67 10.31
CA LEU A 364 -18.52 29.05 9.74
C LEU A 364 -18.72 28.28 8.43
N ALA A 365 -19.87 27.63 8.27
CA ALA A 365 -20.25 26.93 7.05
C ALA A 365 -21.73 27.24 6.73
N GLN A 366 -22.10 27.17 5.46
CA GLN A 366 -23.48 27.30 5.00
C GLN A 366 -23.98 26.02 4.31
N GLY A 367 -25.30 25.82 4.31
CA GLY A 367 -25.98 24.69 3.68
C GLY A 367 -27.50 24.84 3.76
N ASP A 368 -28.24 24.02 3.02
CA ASP A 368 -29.72 24.03 3.00
C ASP A 368 -30.24 22.87 3.87
N PHE A 369 -30.26 23.08 5.19
CA PHE A 369 -30.42 21.99 6.16
C PHE A 369 -31.86 21.48 6.26
N ASP A 370 -32.85 22.25 5.82
CA ASP A 370 -34.26 21.85 5.81
C ASP A 370 -34.88 21.72 4.41
N ARG A 371 -34.08 21.97 3.36
CA ARG A 371 -34.44 21.83 1.94
C ARG A 371 -35.58 22.75 1.52
N ASP A 372 -35.66 23.94 2.10
CA ASP A 372 -36.60 24.97 1.68
C ASP A 372 -36.03 25.92 0.61
N GLY A 373 -34.70 25.87 0.42
CA GLY A 373 -33.97 26.51 -0.66
C GLY A 373 -33.34 27.86 -0.32
N ASP A 374 -33.57 28.39 0.88
CA ASP A 374 -32.67 29.39 1.44
C ASP A 374 -31.50 28.70 2.18
N LEU A 375 -30.38 29.42 2.35
CA LEU A 375 -29.19 28.85 2.96
C LEU A 375 -29.12 29.21 4.43
N ASP A 376 -28.85 28.21 5.26
CA ASP A 376 -28.68 28.27 6.70
C ASP A 376 -27.21 28.37 7.10
N LEU A 377 -26.96 28.69 8.38
CA LEU A 377 -25.61 28.87 8.90
C LEU A 377 -25.31 27.90 10.04
N ALA A 378 -24.17 27.22 9.95
CA ALA A 378 -23.58 26.38 10.98
C ALA A 378 -22.33 27.06 11.55
N ILE A 379 -22.35 27.37 12.86
CA ILE A 379 -21.32 28.20 13.50
C ILE A 379 -20.65 27.44 14.64
N ALA A 380 -19.32 27.33 14.55
CA ALA A 380 -18.47 26.76 15.58
C ALA A 380 -18.27 27.76 16.74
N THR A 381 -19.28 27.85 17.60
CA THR A 381 -19.31 28.68 18.80
C THR A 381 -18.77 27.94 20.01
N THR A 382 -17.97 28.59 20.84
CA THR A 382 -17.48 27.98 22.10
C THR A 382 -18.62 27.67 23.07
N GLY A 383 -18.66 26.46 23.63
CA GLY A 383 -19.56 26.04 24.70
C GLY A 383 -18.92 26.14 26.09
N SER A 384 -19.57 26.87 27.01
CA SER A 384 -19.12 27.03 28.39
C SER A 384 -20.29 27.35 29.33
N SER A 385 -20.03 27.62 30.62
CA SER A 385 -21.10 28.05 31.54
C SER A 385 -21.75 29.40 31.17
N VAL A 386 -21.17 30.15 30.23
CA VAL A 386 -21.63 31.48 29.80
C VAL A 386 -21.78 31.62 28.28
N GLN A 387 -21.50 30.57 27.52
CA GLN A 387 -21.57 30.53 26.06
C GLN A 387 -22.34 29.27 25.62
N PRO A 388 -23.19 29.33 24.59
CA PRO A 388 -24.22 28.33 24.34
C PRO A 388 -23.73 27.01 23.72
N GLY A 389 -22.52 26.95 23.14
CA GLY A 389 -22.09 25.79 22.34
C GLY A 389 -22.38 25.98 20.86
N PHE A 390 -22.20 24.94 20.05
CA PHE A 390 -22.38 24.98 18.58
C PHE A 390 -23.74 25.58 18.18
N GLN A 391 -23.79 26.39 17.11
CA GLN A 391 -25.01 27.09 16.71
C GLN A 391 -25.45 26.72 15.28
N ILE A 392 -26.77 26.58 15.08
CA ILE A 392 -27.43 26.57 13.78
C ILE A 392 -28.38 27.75 13.72
N LEU A 393 -28.22 28.61 12.73
CA LEU A 393 -29.13 29.71 12.41
C LEU A 393 -29.91 29.35 11.16
N GLU A 394 -31.22 29.15 11.34
CA GLU A 394 -32.18 28.86 10.29
C GLU A 394 -32.56 30.18 9.60
N ASN A 395 -32.37 30.25 8.29
CA ASN A 395 -32.82 31.38 7.49
C ASN A 395 -34.36 31.38 7.41
N GLN A 396 -34.97 32.54 7.27
CA GLN A 396 -36.44 32.69 7.33
C GLN A 396 -36.96 33.40 6.08
N ASN A 397 -36.22 33.33 4.98
CA ASN A 397 -36.57 34.04 3.78
C ASN A 397 -37.69 33.33 3.02
N GLU A 398 -38.91 33.86 3.09
CA GLU A 398 -40.07 33.29 2.41
C GLU A 398 -40.28 33.81 0.97
N THR A 399 -39.35 34.61 0.42
CA THR A 399 -39.52 35.31 -0.86
C THR A 399 -38.33 35.16 -1.80
N GLY A 400 -38.58 35.29 -3.11
CA GLY A 400 -37.58 35.01 -4.12
C GLY A 400 -37.63 33.56 -4.61
N HIS A 401 -36.70 33.23 -5.49
CA HIS A 401 -36.59 31.94 -6.15
C HIS A 401 -35.13 31.52 -6.13
N PHE A 402 -34.86 30.22 -6.06
CA PHE A 402 -33.49 29.70 -6.03
C PHE A 402 -33.26 28.66 -7.12
N ILE A 403 -32.02 28.28 -7.34
CA ILE A 403 -31.65 27.08 -8.09
C ILE A 403 -30.36 26.49 -7.52
N GLN A 404 -30.32 25.16 -7.42
CA GLN A 404 -29.15 24.44 -6.91
C GLN A 404 -28.63 23.42 -7.93
N PHE A 405 -27.31 23.20 -7.95
CA PHE A 405 -26.67 22.19 -8.80
C PHE A 405 -25.71 21.31 -8.00
N LYS A 406 -25.99 20.00 -7.99
CA LYS A 406 -25.04 18.97 -7.53
C LYS A 406 -24.27 18.47 -8.75
N LEU A 407 -22.99 18.83 -8.84
CA LEU A 407 -22.13 18.41 -9.94
C LEU A 407 -21.45 17.08 -9.64
N GLU A 408 -21.20 16.27 -10.67
CA GLU A 408 -20.43 15.03 -10.57
C GLU A 408 -19.46 14.93 -11.75
N GLY A 409 -18.17 14.91 -11.44
CA GLY A 409 -17.10 14.72 -12.43
C GLY A 409 -17.10 13.31 -13.01
N THR A 410 -16.63 13.14 -14.25
CA THR A 410 -16.40 11.82 -14.90
C THR A 410 -14.99 11.67 -15.45
N ILE A 411 -14.33 12.79 -15.71
CA ILE A 411 -12.92 12.94 -16.07
C ILE A 411 -12.22 13.73 -14.97
N SER A 412 -12.84 14.82 -14.51
CA SER A 412 -12.44 15.55 -13.30
C SER A 412 -12.69 14.73 -12.03
N ASN A 413 -12.11 15.18 -10.92
CA ASN A 413 -12.44 14.67 -9.59
C ASN A 413 -13.97 14.59 -9.39
N ARG A 414 -14.43 13.51 -8.75
CA ARG A 414 -15.86 13.17 -8.71
C ARG A 414 -16.69 14.22 -7.96
N SER A 415 -16.09 14.85 -6.95
CA SER A 415 -16.70 15.95 -6.19
C SER A 415 -16.83 17.26 -6.97
N ALA A 416 -16.28 17.33 -8.19
CA ALA A 416 -16.27 18.50 -9.06
C ALA A 416 -15.67 19.77 -8.42
N ILE A 417 -14.78 19.60 -7.45
CA ILE A 417 -14.04 20.71 -6.82
C ILE A 417 -13.22 21.41 -7.91
N GLY A 418 -13.34 22.74 -7.98
CA GLY A 418 -12.79 23.59 -9.03
C GLY A 418 -13.69 23.78 -10.25
N ALA A 419 -14.86 23.14 -10.30
CA ALA A 419 -15.80 23.41 -11.39
C ALA A 419 -16.46 24.78 -11.24
N ARG A 420 -16.48 25.55 -12.33
CA ARG A 420 -17.13 26.85 -12.41
C ARG A 420 -18.49 26.76 -13.10
N VAL A 421 -19.51 27.33 -12.47
CA VAL A 421 -20.89 27.37 -12.97
C VAL A 421 -21.27 28.79 -13.35
N GLU A 422 -21.66 28.97 -14.61
CA GLU A 422 -22.20 30.22 -15.14
C GLU A 422 -23.68 30.03 -15.49
N ILE A 423 -24.58 30.80 -14.88
CA ILE A 423 -26.01 30.80 -15.22
C ILE A 423 -26.42 32.09 -15.92
N HIS A 424 -27.40 31.99 -16.83
CA HIS A 424 -27.98 33.14 -17.50
C HIS A 424 -29.49 33.18 -17.29
N PHE A 425 -30.03 34.33 -16.86
CA PHE A 425 -31.47 34.52 -16.67
C PHE A 425 -31.86 35.99 -16.75
N ASN A 426 -32.97 36.33 -17.40
CA ASN A 426 -33.48 37.71 -17.52
C ASN A 426 -32.44 38.73 -18.05
N GLY A 427 -31.46 38.26 -18.84
CA GLY A 427 -30.35 39.08 -19.34
C GLY A 427 -29.24 39.37 -18.33
N GLN A 428 -29.25 38.68 -17.18
CA GLN A 428 -28.20 38.67 -16.16
C GLN A 428 -27.33 37.41 -16.33
N THR A 429 -26.10 37.49 -15.82
CA THR A 429 -25.18 36.38 -15.67
C THR A 429 -24.75 36.30 -14.21
N ARG A 430 -24.65 35.10 -13.65
CA ARG A 430 -24.04 34.84 -12.34
C ARG A 430 -23.05 33.70 -12.45
N VAL A 431 -21.96 33.82 -11.71
CA VAL A 431 -20.85 32.87 -11.68
C VAL A 431 -20.61 32.46 -10.24
N ASP A 432 -20.34 31.17 -10.05
CA ASP A 432 -19.87 30.60 -8.79
C ASP A 432 -18.91 29.43 -9.09
N GLU A 433 -18.05 29.08 -8.14
CA GLU A 433 -17.06 28.02 -8.25
C GLU A 433 -17.13 27.07 -7.05
N ILE A 434 -16.96 25.77 -7.28
CA ILE A 434 -16.94 24.79 -6.18
C ILE A 434 -15.57 24.86 -5.49
N ASN A 435 -15.51 25.52 -4.34
CA ASN A 435 -14.35 25.50 -3.45
C ASN A 435 -14.57 24.49 -2.30
N CYS A 436 -13.49 23.86 -1.82
CA CYS A 436 -13.54 22.95 -0.69
C CYS A 436 -12.72 23.47 0.48
N GLY A 437 -13.46 24.04 1.43
CA GLY A 437 -12.94 24.83 2.52
C GLY A 437 -13.05 26.32 2.18
N GLN A 438 -13.57 27.10 3.14
CA GLN A 438 -13.60 28.56 3.06
C GLN A 438 -13.65 29.20 4.46
N GLY A 439 -13.46 30.51 4.48
CA GLY A 439 -13.34 31.31 5.68
C GLY A 439 -12.17 30.83 6.54
N TYR A 440 -12.42 30.68 7.84
CA TYR A 440 -11.47 30.08 8.77
C TYR A 440 -12.01 28.73 9.23
N SER A 441 -11.41 27.62 8.76
CA SER A 441 -11.84 26.26 9.17
C SER A 441 -13.34 25.99 9.00
N GLY A 442 -13.95 26.55 7.96
CA GLY A 442 -15.30 26.25 7.52
C GLY A 442 -15.26 25.39 6.26
N ALA A 443 -16.25 24.53 6.07
CA ALA A 443 -16.52 23.86 4.80
C ALA A 443 -18.03 23.80 4.59
N SER A 444 -18.54 24.67 3.73
CA SER A 444 -19.95 24.69 3.32
C SER A 444 -20.26 23.55 2.36
N SER A 445 -21.54 23.41 2.03
CA SER A 445 -21.99 22.51 0.98
C SER A 445 -21.21 22.68 -0.33
N LEU A 446 -20.92 21.56 -1.02
CA LEU A 446 -20.42 21.56 -2.40
C LEU A 446 -21.55 21.72 -3.44
N VAL A 447 -22.80 21.89 -3.00
CA VAL A 447 -23.94 22.17 -3.88
C VAL A 447 -23.93 23.65 -4.23
N VAL A 448 -23.72 23.96 -5.52
CA VAL A 448 -23.76 25.33 -6.03
C VAL A 448 -25.17 25.88 -5.91
N HIS A 449 -25.33 27.11 -5.39
CA HIS A 449 -26.61 27.75 -5.14
C HIS A 449 -26.65 29.17 -5.74
N PHE A 450 -27.77 29.52 -6.36
CA PHE A 450 -28.04 30.89 -6.81
C PHE A 450 -29.44 31.33 -6.41
N GLY A 451 -29.56 32.54 -5.84
CA GLY A 451 -30.83 33.27 -5.84
C GLY A 451 -31.12 33.89 -7.20
N LEU A 452 -32.41 33.96 -7.54
CA LEU A 452 -32.92 34.34 -8.85
C LEU A 452 -33.90 35.53 -8.77
N GLY A 453 -34.12 36.08 -7.58
CA GLY A 453 -35.15 37.08 -7.30
C GLY A 453 -36.52 36.59 -7.72
N GLU A 454 -37.20 37.36 -8.56
CA GLU A 454 -38.53 37.01 -9.08
C GLU A 454 -38.49 36.08 -10.30
N SER A 455 -37.30 35.60 -10.73
CA SER A 455 -37.19 34.73 -11.90
C SER A 455 -37.55 33.29 -11.56
N THR A 456 -38.55 32.73 -12.23
CA THR A 456 -39.00 31.36 -12.01
C THR A 456 -38.19 30.30 -12.79
N ALA A 457 -37.15 30.71 -13.50
CA ALA A 457 -36.32 29.86 -14.36
C ALA A 457 -35.02 30.57 -14.78
N ILE A 458 -34.04 29.78 -15.20
CA ILE A 458 -32.86 30.24 -15.94
C ILE A 458 -32.98 29.87 -17.42
N ASP A 459 -32.38 30.68 -18.30
CA ASP A 459 -32.37 30.48 -19.75
C ASP A 459 -31.38 29.38 -20.18
N SER A 460 -30.22 29.33 -19.53
CA SER A 460 -29.14 28.37 -19.80
C SER A 460 -28.09 28.37 -18.68
N MET A 461 -27.27 27.33 -18.66
CA MET A 461 -26.14 27.14 -17.74
C MET A 461 -24.94 26.58 -18.50
N ASN A 462 -23.76 27.10 -18.20
CA ASN A 462 -22.48 26.54 -18.62
C ASN A 462 -21.74 26.02 -17.39
N VAL A 463 -21.10 24.85 -17.51
CA VAL A 463 -20.15 24.33 -16.51
C VAL A 463 -18.80 24.19 -17.19
N ILE A 464 -17.79 24.81 -16.59
CA ILE A 464 -16.37 24.62 -16.92
C ILE A 464 -15.84 23.64 -15.87
N TRP A 465 -15.51 22.43 -16.30
CA TRP A 465 -15.01 21.37 -15.43
C TRP A 465 -13.49 21.51 -15.26
N PRO A 466 -12.91 21.06 -14.13
CA PRO A 466 -11.46 21.05 -13.92
C PRO A 466 -10.65 20.37 -15.03
N SER A 467 -11.27 19.43 -15.76
CA SER A 467 -10.66 18.75 -16.92
C SER A 467 -10.49 19.66 -18.15
N GLY A 468 -10.98 20.90 -18.09
CA GLY A 468 -11.14 21.82 -19.22
C GLY A 468 -12.35 21.49 -20.12
N VAL A 469 -13.13 20.46 -19.80
CA VAL A 469 -14.40 20.19 -20.50
C VAL A 469 -15.38 21.32 -20.21
N VAL A 470 -16.11 21.77 -21.24
CA VAL A 470 -17.21 22.72 -21.08
C VAL A 470 -18.51 22.05 -21.47
N SER A 471 -19.48 22.05 -20.56
CA SER A 471 -20.82 21.51 -20.80
C SER A 471 -21.86 22.63 -20.77
N ALA A 472 -22.68 22.68 -21.82
CA ALA A 472 -23.73 23.70 -21.97
C ALA A 472 -25.11 23.05 -21.87
N HIS A 473 -25.96 23.61 -21.02
CA HIS A 473 -27.28 23.11 -20.67
C HIS A 473 -28.36 24.14 -21.01
N GLY A 474 -29.55 23.63 -21.33
CA GLY A 474 -30.72 24.47 -21.64
C GLY A 474 -31.37 25.09 -20.41
N ALA A 475 -32.62 25.51 -20.56
CA ALA A 475 -33.37 26.13 -19.47
C ALA A 475 -33.70 25.15 -18.32
N PHE A 476 -33.60 25.65 -17.09
CA PHE A 476 -34.00 24.96 -15.87
C PHE A 476 -35.05 25.79 -15.12
N ASN A 477 -35.98 25.13 -14.41
CA ASN A 477 -36.95 25.84 -13.57
C ASN A 477 -36.29 26.18 -12.23
N ALA A 478 -36.68 27.31 -11.65
CA ALA A 478 -36.33 27.64 -10.27
C ALA A 478 -36.98 26.68 -9.26
N ASP A 479 -36.61 26.85 -8.00
CA ASP A 479 -37.07 26.13 -6.82
C ASP A 479 -36.78 24.62 -6.94
N SER A 480 -35.56 24.29 -7.37
CA SER A 480 -35.15 22.92 -7.68
C SER A 480 -33.64 22.72 -7.58
N THR A 481 -33.26 21.54 -7.10
CA THR A 481 -31.91 21.00 -7.15
C THR A 481 -31.76 20.09 -8.37
N TYR A 482 -30.72 20.29 -9.18
CA TYR A 482 -30.41 19.47 -10.35
C TYR A 482 -29.07 18.74 -10.17
N GLN A 483 -29.04 17.45 -10.50
CA GLN A 483 -27.78 16.72 -10.64
C GLN A 483 -27.26 16.86 -12.08
N VAL A 484 -26.01 17.27 -12.24
CA VAL A 484 -25.37 17.48 -13.55
C VAL A 484 -24.09 16.65 -13.61
N LEU A 485 -24.00 15.80 -14.62
CA LEU A 485 -22.86 14.91 -14.84
C LEU A 485 -21.96 15.48 -15.94
N GLU A 486 -20.65 15.40 -15.76
CA GLU A 486 -19.66 15.78 -16.77
C GLU A 486 -19.81 14.92 -18.06
N PRO A 487 -19.81 15.55 -19.25
CA PRO A 487 -19.91 14.81 -20.51
C PRO A 487 -18.57 14.20 -20.94
N GLY A 488 -18.45 12.88 -20.85
CA GLY A 488 -17.32 12.09 -21.34
C GLY A 488 -17.64 10.60 -21.33
N SER A 489 -17.05 9.79 -22.21
CA SER A 489 -17.36 8.34 -22.31
C SER A 489 -16.40 7.43 -21.56
N GLN A 490 -15.75 7.93 -20.51
CA GLN A 490 -14.99 7.11 -19.57
C GLN A 490 -15.50 7.46 -18.18
N PRO A 491 -16.38 6.67 -17.55
CA PRO A 491 -16.52 6.75 -16.11
C PRO A 491 -15.17 6.37 -15.48
N TRP A 492 -14.77 7.01 -14.39
CA TRP A 492 -13.57 6.69 -13.58
C TRP A 492 -13.62 5.32 -12.88
N PHE A 493 -14.48 4.40 -13.37
CA PHE A 493 -14.54 3.00 -12.98
C PHE A 493 -15.51 2.23 -13.88
N GLN A 494 -15.03 1.12 -14.45
CA GLN A 494 -15.92 0.06 -14.91
C GLN A 494 -16.04 -0.96 -13.77
N LEU A 495 -17.21 -1.07 -13.15
CA LEU A 495 -17.47 -2.15 -12.20
C LEU A 495 -17.40 -3.50 -12.92
N GLY A 496 -16.65 -4.43 -12.36
CA GLY A 496 -16.49 -5.78 -12.88
C GLY A 496 -15.34 -6.47 -12.17
N CYS A 497 -15.08 -7.73 -12.50
CA CYS A 497 -13.99 -8.44 -11.85
C CYS A 497 -12.63 -7.85 -12.24
N THR A 498 -11.89 -7.34 -11.26
CA THR A 498 -10.54 -6.79 -11.44
C THR A 498 -9.44 -7.82 -11.26
N GLU A 499 -9.77 -9.05 -10.86
CA GLU A 499 -8.75 -10.07 -10.63
C GLU A 499 -8.30 -10.71 -11.95
N PRO A 500 -7.01 -10.56 -12.36
CA PRO A 500 -6.52 -10.99 -13.68
C PRO A 500 -6.69 -12.48 -13.98
N HIS A 501 -6.86 -13.29 -12.94
CA HIS A 501 -7.00 -14.75 -13.03
C HIS A 501 -8.43 -15.25 -12.88
N ALA A 502 -9.40 -14.35 -12.73
CA ALA A 502 -10.81 -14.72 -12.78
C ALA A 502 -11.27 -14.90 -14.22
N CYS A 503 -12.25 -15.77 -14.42
CA CYS A 503 -12.77 -16.12 -15.73
C CYS A 503 -13.63 -15.03 -16.36
N ASN A 504 -14.11 -14.08 -15.56
CA ASN A 504 -14.72 -12.83 -16.00
C ASN A 504 -13.86 -11.61 -15.71
N TYR A 505 -12.53 -11.79 -15.61
CA TYR A 505 -11.61 -10.67 -15.52
C TYR A 505 -11.92 -9.67 -16.62
N ASN A 506 -12.16 -8.43 -16.22
CA ASN A 506 -12.33 -7.33 -17.13
C ASN A 506 -11.14 -6.39 -16.94
N ILE A 507 -10.25 -6.38 -17.93
CA ILE A 507 -9.07 -5.50 -17.94
C ILE A 507 -9.43 -4.00 -17.90
N ALA A 508 -10.67 -3.65 -18.26
CA ALA A 508 -11.17 -2.29 -18.16
C ALA A 508 -11.86 -1.99 -16.82
N SER A 509 -12.00 -3.00 -15.94
CA SER A 509 -12.48 -2.81 -14.59
C SER A 509 -11.36 -2.37 -13.66
N GLN A 510 -11.65 -1.33 -12.89
CA GLN A 510 -10.72 -0.69 -11.95
C GLN A 510 -11.15 -0.94 -10.49
N THR A 511 -12.42 -1.30 -10.28
CA THR A 511 -12.97 -1.61 -8.96
C THR A 511 -13.68 -2.95 -9.01
N ASN A 512 -13.30 -3.86 -8.11
CA ASN A 512 -13.89 -5.20 -8.03
C ASN A 512 -15.34 -5.08 -7.52
N ASP A 513 -16.31 -5.52 -8.32
CA ASP A 513 -17.73 -5.52 -7.95
C ASP A 513 -18.17 -6.82 -7.23
N GLY A 514 -17.21 -7.67 -6.86
CA GLY A 514 -17.46 -8.98 -6.25
C GLY A 514 -17.96 -10.02 -7.25
N SER A 515 -17.97 -9.74 -8.56
CA SER A 515 -18.43 -10.68 -9.57
C SER A 515 -17.40 -11.74 -9.95
N CYS A 516 -16.15 -11.64 -9.48
CA CYS A 516 -15.07 -12.57 -9.84
C CYS A 516 -15.46 -14.04 -9.63
N PHE A 517 -15.36 -14.84 -10.69
CA PHE A 517 -15.50 -16.29 -10.61
C PHE A 517 -14.26 -17.00 -11.15
N TYR A 518 -13.94 -18.15 -10.56
CA TYR A 518 -12.76 -18.95 -10.90
C TYR A 518 -13.21 -20.34 -11.38
N PRO A 519 -12.39 -21.03 -12.19
CA PRO A 519 -12.74 -22.35 -12.66
C PRO A 519 -12.56 -23.40 -11.55
N ASP A 520 -13.32 -24.49 -11.64
CA ASP A 520 -13.14 -25.66 -10.78
C ASP A 520 -11.77 -26.32 -11.01
N ALA A 521 -11.33 -27.15 -10.05
CA ALA A 521 -10.06 -27.86 -10.13
C ALA A 521 -9.92 -28.64 -11.45
N GLY A 522 -8.84 -28.36 -12.19
CA GLY A 522 -8.52 -29.01 -13.47
C GLY A 522 -9.31 -28.52 -14.68
N LEU A 523 -10.07 -27.43 -14.56
CA LEU A 523 -10.78 -26.81 -15.67
C LEU A 523 -10.20 -25.42 -16.01
N ASP A 524 -10.34 -25.04 -17.28
CA ASP A 524 -10.16 -23.67 -17.75
C ASP A 524 -11.43 -22.84 -17.53
N CYS A 525 -11.37 -21.55 -17.86
CA CYS A 525 -12.50 -20.63 -17.72
C CYS A 525 -13.70 -20.88 -18.65
N ASN A 526 -13.56 -21.79 -19.61
CA ASN A 526 -14.65 -22.27 -20.45
C ASN A 526 -15.24 -23.60 -19.94
N GLY A 527 -14.75 -24.12 -18.81
CA GLY A 527 -15.12 -25.44 -18.28
C GLY A 527 -14.51 -26.60 -19.05
N MET A 528 -13.46 -26.36 -19.84
CA MET A 528 -12.71 -27.39 -20.56
C MET A 528 -11.59 -27.94 -19.67
N PRO A 529 -11.29 -29.25 -19.71
CA PRO A 529 -10.17 -29.81 -18.96
C PRO A 529 -8.84 -29.17 -19.37
N LEU A 530 -8.01 -28.81 -18.38
CA LEU A 530 -6.63 -28.38 -18.63
C LEU A 530 -5.79 -29.57 -19.10
N ASP A 531 -4.96 -29.35 -20.12
CA ASP A 531 -4.01 -30.35 -20.60
C ASP A 531 -3.01 -30.69 -19.48
N ASP A 532 -2.64 -31.97 -19.37
CA ASP A 532 -1.71 -32.50 -18.37
C ASP A 532 -2.05 -32.27 -16.88
N TRP A 533 -3.28 -31.84 -16.56
CA TRP A 533 -3.73 -31.70 -15.17
C TRP A 533 -3.71 -33.03 -14.39
N PRO A 534 -3.20 -33.08 -13.15
CA PRO A 534 -3.12 -34.30 -12.38
C PRO A 534 -4.52 -34.83 -12.02
N THR A 535 -4.81 -36.07 -12.39
CA THR A 535 -6.04 -36.79 -12.02
C THR A 535 -5.69 -38.10 -11.32
N LEU A 536 -6.62 -38.68 -10.54
CA LEU A 536 -6.41 -40.00 -9.93
C LEU A 536 -6.22 -41.15 -10.93
N THR A 537 -6.46 -40.91 -12.23
CA THR A 537 -6.19 -41.91 -13.27
C THR A 537 -4.73 -41.93 -13.70
N THR A 538 -4.04 -40.79 -13.57
CA THR A 538 -2.66 -40.59 -14.03
C THR A 538 -1.67 -40.39 -12.87
N HIS A 539 -2.14 -39.91 -11.71
CA HIS A 539 -1.31 -39.50 -10.57
C HIS A 539 -1.89 -39.99 -9.23
N SER A 540 -1.10 -39.86 -8.16
CA SER A 540 -1.55 -40.20 -6.81
C SER A 540 -2.39 -39.10 -6.16
N ILE A 541 -3.16 -39.45 -5.12
CA ILE A 541 -3.88 -38.46 -4.32
C ILE A 541 -2.94 -37.42 -3.66
N ALA A 542 -1.70 -37.81 -3.33
CA ALA A 542 -0.74 -36.89 -2.74
C ALA A 542 -0.31 -35.82 -3.76
N ARG A 543 -0.09 -36.21 -5.02
CA ARG A 543 0.20 -35.29 -6.12
C ARG A 543 -0.93 -34.29 -6.39
N LEU A 544 -2.19 -34.72 -6.28
CA LEU A 544 -3.36 -33.83 -6.41
C LEU A 544 -3.41 -32.79 -5.29
N TRP A 545 -3.23 -33.20 -4.04
CA TRP A 545 -3.21 -32.26 -2.90
C TRP A 545 -1.98 -31.37 -2.87
N ASN A 546 -0.85 -31.84 -3.40
CA ASN A 546 0.32 -31.00 -3.59
C ASN A 546 0.06 -29.90 -4.64
N GLU A 547 -0.61 -30.21 -5.75
CA GLU A 547 -0.99 -29.19 -6.73
C GLU A 547 -1.93 -28.15 -6.12
N ALA A 548 -2.93 -28.59 -5.34
CA ALA A 548 -3.81 -27.68 -4.61
C ALA A 548 -3.01 -26.78 -3.65
N LEU A 549 -1.98 -27.31 -2.98
CA LEU A 549 -1.11 -26.55 -2.09
C LEU A 549 -0.26 -25.52 -2.83
N LEU A 550 0.28 -25.87 -3.99
CA LEU A 550 0.99 -24.94 -4.86
C LEU A 550 0.07 -23.83 -5.38
N ILE A 551 -1.19 -24.15 -5.71
CA ILE A 551 -2.21 -23.14 -6.01
C ILE A 551 -2.45 -22.21 -4.83
N GLY A 552 -2.52 -22.75 -3.60
CA GLY A 552 -2.58 -21.94 -2.40
C GLY A 552 -1.40 -20.97 -2.30
N VAL A 553 -0.18 -21.46 -2.50
CA VAL A 553 1.07 -20.66 -2.49
C VAL A 553 1.07 -19.56 -3.56
N ARG A 554 0.63 -19.85 -4.80
CA ARG A 554 0.54 -18.87 -5.91
C ARG A 554 -0.50 -17.76 -5.66
N ASN A 555 -1.41 -17.97 -4.70
CA ASN A 555 -2.53 -17.09 -4.40
C ASN A 555 -2.49 -16.53 -2.97
N ASP A 556 -1.34 -16.67 -2.32
CA ASP A 556 -1.03 -16.12 -1.01
C ASP A 556 0.03 -15.01 -1.12
N LEU A 557 0.25 -14.25 -0.04
CA LEU A 557 1.34 -13.28 0.04
C LEU A 557 2.70 -13.96 -0.10
N ALA A 558 3.68 -13.29 -0.71
CA ALA A 558 5.03 -13.78 -0.93
C ALA A 558 5.82 -14.02 0.37
N ARG A 559 5.59 -15.15 1.03
CA ARG A 559 6.12 -15.46 2.37
C ARG A 559 6.92 -16.76 2.37
N PRO A 560 8.17 -16.79 1.88
CA PRO A 560 8.93 -18.03 1.69
C PRO A 560 9.09 -18.88 2.97
N THR A 561 9.20 -18.27 4.14
CA THR A 561 9.25 -18.96 5.44
C THR A 561 7.93 -19.67 5.76
N VAL A 562 6.82 -18.95 5.61
CA VAL A 562 5.46 -19.47 5.85
C VAL A 562 5.11 -20.55 4.82
N HIS A 563 5.46 -20.34 3.54
CA HIS A 563 5.21 -21.30 2.47
C HIS A 563 6.03 -22.59 2.66
N ALA A 564 7.32 -22.50 3.02
CA ALA A 564 8.12 -23.68 3.34
C ALA A 564 7.50 -24.51 4.48
N ARG A 565 7.00 -23.82 5.52
CA ARG A 565 6.31 -24.46 6.65
C ARG A 565 4.97 -25.08 6.25
N ASN A 566 4.18 -24.42 5.39
CA ASN A 566 2.92 -24.97 4.88
C ASN A 566 3.15 -26.23 4.02
N LEU A 567 4.16 -26.19 3.14
CA LEU A 567 4.63 -27.34 2.36
C LEU A 567 5.06 -28.50 3.25
N TRP A 568 5.74 -28.21 4.35
CA TRP A 568 6.15 -29.20 5.33
C TRP A 568 4.97 -29.81 6.09
N HIS A 569 4.13 -29.00 6.72
CA HIS A 569 3.02 -29.50 7.54
C HIS A 569 2.04 -30.33 6.73
N GLN A 570 1.75 -29.95 5.48
CA GLN A 570 0.89 -30.77 4.62
C GLN A 570 1.57 -32.07 4.18
N SER A 571 2.85 -32.03 3.82
CA SER A 571 3.63 -33.23 3.45
C SER A 571 3.74 -34.21 4.62
N ALA A 572 4.03 -33.71 5.82
CA ALA A 572 4.11 -34.51 7.04
C ALA A 572 2.74 -35.08 7.44
N LEU A 573 1.66 -34.30 7.31
CA LEU A 573 0.30 -34.79 7.52
C LEU A 573 -0.04 -35.92 6.54
N ALA A 574 0.31 -35.77 5.26
CA ALA A 574 0.06 -36.78 4.25
C ALA A 574 0.86 -38.07 4.53
N TYR A 575 2.10 -37.91 5.00
CA TYR A 575 2.94 -39.01 5.47
C TYR A 575 2.34 -39.75 6.67
N ASP A 576 1.93 -39.03 7.71
CA ASP A 576 1.31 -39.64 8.89
C ASP A 576 -0.02 -40.31 8.57
N ALA A 577 -0.85 -39.70 7.72
CA ALA A 577 -2.06 -40.31 7.20
C ALA A 577 -1.76 -41.60 6.43
N TRP A 578 -0.70 -41.63 5.63
CA TRP A 578 -0.28 -42.81 4.87
C TRP A 578 0.29 -43.93 5.76
N ALA A 579 1.11 -43.57 6.74
CA ALA A 579 1.77 -44.47 7.67
C ALA A 579 0.79 -45.09 8.68
N ALA A 580 -0.23 -44.34 9.12
CA ALA A 580 -1.24 -44.81 10.07
C ALA A 580 -2.03 -46.04 9.57
N TRP A 581 -2.17 -46.19 8.25
CA TRP A 581 -2.84 -47.33 7.61
C TRP A 581 -1.87 -48.41 7.13
N ALA A 582 -0.57 -48.31 7.43
CA ALA A 582 0.39 -49.35 7.14
C ALA A 582 0.09 -50.61 7.97
N ILE A 583 0.46 -51.78 7.42
CA ILE A 583 0.34 -53.04 8.17
C ILE A 583 1.30 -52.96 9.38
N PRO A 584 0.80 -53.12 10.62
CA PRO A 584 1.64 -53.01 11.81
C PRO A 584 2.83 -53.96 11.73
N SER A 585 4.04 -53.40 11.78
CA SER A 585 5.27 -54.13 11.62
C SER A 585 6.38 -53.44 12.40
N SER A 586 7.27 -54.21 13.04
CA SER A 586 8.46 -53.67 13.71
C SER A 586 9.49 -53.10 12.72
N VAL A 587 9.23 -53.27 11.41
CA VAL A 587 10.12 -52.88 10.31
C VAL A 587 9.41 -52.02 9.26
N GLY A 588 8.15 -51.67 9.49
CA GLY A 588 7.34 -50.81 8.60
C GLY A 588 7.53 -49.33 8.90
N PRO A 589 6.88 -48.44 8.12
CA PRO A 589 6.98 -47.00 8.31
C PRO A 589 6.47 -46.60 9.69
N GLN A 590 7.11 -45.60 10.29
CA GLN A 590 6.74 -44.99 11.56
C GLN A 590 6.14 -43.61 11.29
N THR A 591 5.10 -43.23 12.02
CA THR A 591 4.56 -41.87 12.00
C THR A 591 5.56 -40.89 12.62
N TRP A 592 5.50 -39.63 12.20
CA TRP A 592 6.34 -38.53 12.71
C TRP A 592 5.68 -37.78 13.86
N LEU A 593 4.50 -37.19 13.65
CA LEU A 593 3.78 -36.48 14.70
C LEU A 593 2.81 -37.42 15.40
N LEU A 594 2.00 -38.16 14.63
CA LEU A 594 0.92 -39.00 15.13
C LEU A 594 1.41 -40.09 16.09
N GLY A 595 0.97 -40.02 17.34
CA GLY A 595 1.36 -40.98 18.38
C GLY A 595 2.70 -40.68 19.05
N ASP A 596 3.35 -39.56 18.72
CA ASP A 596 4.66 -39.17 19.24
C ASP A 596 4.64 -37.80 19.95
N THR A 597 5.82 -37.37 20.42
CA THR A 597 6.09 -36.08 21.05
C THR A 597 7.18 -35.35 20.27
N ILE A 598 6.82 -34.24 19.62
CA ILE A 598 7.74 -33.37 18.88
C ILE A 598 7.90 -32.05 19.65
N GLY A 599 9.13 -31.74 20.06
CA GLY A 599 9.41 -30.60 20.94
C GLY A 599 8.63 -30.73 22.25
N GLN A 600 7.69 -29.80 22.48
CA GLN A 600 6.79 -29.82 23.65
C GLN A 600 5.36 -30.28 23.31
N PHE A 601 5.08 -30.59 22.04
CA PHE A 601 3.75 -31.02 21.61
C PHE A 601 3.62 -32.54 21.67
N ILE A 602 2.49 -33.02 22.17
CA ILE A 602 2.15 -34.45 22.22
C ILE A 602 0.94 -34.65 21.31
N CYS A 603 1.03 -35.58 20.37
CA CYS A 603 -0.08 -35.96 19.50
C CYS A 603 -0.55 -37.39 19.84
N PRO A 604 -1.61 -37.55 20.64
CA PRO A 604 -2.09 -38.87 21.02
C PRO A 604 -2.61 -39.66 19.80
N TRP A 605 -2.45 -40.98 19.83
CA TRP A 605 -3.00 -41.85 18.79
C TRP A 605 -3.49 -43.17 19.35
N ILE A 606 -4.65 -43.61 18.87
CA ILE A 606 -5.21 -44.94 19.13
C ILE A 606 -5.22 -45.70 17.81
N PRO A 607 -4.29 -46.65 17.57
CA PRO A 607 -4.26 -47.39 16.32
C PRO A 607 -5.52 -48.26 16.15
N GLY A 608 -6.08 -48.26 14.94
CA GLY A 608 -7.20 -49.11 14.54
C GLY A 608 -6.78 -50.57 14.28
N GLU A 609 -7.74 -51.41 13.89
CA GLU A 609 -7.44 -52.78 13.45
C GLU A 609 -6.66 -52.78 12.12
N ALA A 610 -5.72 -53.71 11.98
CA ALA A 610 -4.92 -53.85 10.76
C ALA A 610 -5.81 -54.23 9.55
N ILE A 611 -5.67 -53.49 8.46
CA ILE A 611 -6.40 -53.75 7.21
C ILE A 611 -5.51 -54.56 6.28
N GLU A 612 -5.83 -55.83 6.09
CA GLU A 612 -5.05 -56.74 5.23
C GLU A 612 -5.34 -56.55 3.73
N ASN A 613 -6.52 -56.02 3.38
CA ASN A 613 -6.90 -55.76 2.00
C ASN A 613 -6.23 -54.49 1.46
N GLU A 614 -5.47 -54.62 0.38
CA GLU A 614 -4.73 -53.53 -0.24
C GLU A 614 -5.63 -52.42 -0.81
N SER A 615 -6.77 -52.77 -1.40
CA SER A 615 -7.72 -51.80 -1.94
C SER A 615 -8.39 -50.98 -0.85
N GLU A 616 -8.69 -51.62 0.29
CA GLU A 616 -9.27 -50.94 1.46
C GLU A 616 -8.24 -50.02 2.12
N ARG A 617 -6.99 -50.46 2.27
CA ARG A 617 -5.88 -49.60 2.73
C ARG A 617 -5.67 -48.40 1.82
N LYS A 618 -5.62 -48.62 0.51
CA LYS A 618 -5.45 -47.56 -0.48
C LYS A 618 -6.56 -46.51 -0.32
N SER A 619 -7.81 -46.94 -0.26
CA SER A 619 -8.95 -46.03 -0.08
C SER A 619 -8.90 -45.27 1.25
N ALA A 620 -8.50 -45.93 2.35
CA ALA A 620 -8.35 -45.29 3.65
C ALA A 620 -7.25 -44.21 3.65
N ARG A 621 -6.11 -44.48 3.02
CA ARG A 621 -5.03 -43.51 2.82
C ARG A 621 -5.49 -42.31 2.00
N GLU A 622 -6.12 -42.55 0.85
CA GLU A 622 -6.63 -41.49 -0.03
C GLU A 622 -7.64 -40.60 0.69
N ARG A 623 -8.55 -41.19 1.45
CA ARG A 623 -9.55 -40.44 2.22
C ARG A 623 -8.90 -39.64 3.37
N SER A 624 -7.98 -40.24 4.11
CA SER A 624 -7.31 -39.57 5.24
C SER A 624 -6.46 -38.38 4.79
N ILE A 625 -5.67 -38.57 3.73
CA ILE A 625 -4.86 -37.49 3.12
C ILE A 625 -5.77 -36.36 2.66
N SER A 626 -6.92 -36.69 2.04
CA SER A 626 -7.81 -35.67 1.48
C SER A 626 -8.49 -34.83 2.53
N TYR A 627 -9.13 -35.45 3.52
CA TYR A 627 -9.78 -34.70 4.60
C TYR A 627 -8.76 -33.89 5.40
N GLY A 628 -7.58 -34.46 5.69
CA GLY A 628 -6.56 -33.74 6.44
C GLY A 628 -5.95 -32.57 5.68
N SER A 629 -5.60 -32.75 4.40
CA SER A 629 -5.08 -31.66 3.57
C SER A 629 -6.10 -30.56 3.38
N TYR A 630 -7.36 -30.91 3.08
CA TYR A 630 -8.46 -29.96 2.97
C TYR A 630 -8.61 -29.08 4.21
N ARG A 631 -8.69 -29.69 5.40
CA ARG A 631 -8.85 -28.95 6.67
C ARG A 631 -7.65 -28.10 7.01
N LEU A 632 -6.44 -28.64 6.84
CA LEU A 632 -5.22 -27.89 7.10
C LEU A 632 -5.15 -26.65 6.19
N MET A 633 -5.38 -26.80 4.90
CA MET A 633 -5.28 -25.71 3.94
C MET A 633 -6.36 -24.64 4.13
N LEU A 634 -7.59 -25.02 4.49
CA LEU A 634 -8.62 -24.03 4.86
C LEU A 634 -8.16 -23.11 5.98
N HIS A 635 -7.39 -23.61 6.94
CA HIS A 635 -6.82 -22.81 8.01
C HIS A 635 -5.59 -22.01 7.54
N ARG A 636 -4.64 -22.66 6.85
CA ARG A 636 -3.37 -22.03 6.45
C ARG A 636 -3.53 -20.81 5.54
N PHE A 637 -4.55 -20.83 4.68
CA PHE A 637 -4.80 -19.78 3.70
C PHE A 637 -5.99 -18.89 4.07
N GLU A 638 -6.50 -18.95 5.30
CA GLU A 638 -7.70 -18.20 5.72
C GLU A 638 -7.54 -16.68 5.56
N ASN A 639 -6.30 -16.18 5.63
CA ASN A 639 -5.94 -14.77 5.46
C ASN A 639 -5.24 -14.48 4.12
N ALA A 640 -5.33 -15.39 3.13
CA ALA A 640 -4.71 -15.18 1.83
C ALA A 640 -5.48 -14.11 1.02
N PRO A 641 -4.80 -13.21 0.30
CA PRO A 641 -5.42 -12.13 -0.48
C PRO A 641 -6.43 -12.67 -1.52
N ARG A 642 -6.15 -13.82 -2.14
CA ARG A 642 -7.01 -14.43 -3.17
C ARG A 642 -7.75 -15.68 -2.64
N LEU A 643 -8.26 -15.59 -1.40
CA LEU A 643 -8.93 -16.68 -0.69
C LEU A 643 -10.02 -17.38 -1.52
N GLN A 644 -10.86 -16.62 -2.23
CA GLN A 644 -12.00 -17.18 -2.97
C GLN A 644 -11.57 -18.17 -4.05
N ARG A 645 -10.44 -17.90 -4.74
CA ARG A 645 -9.85 -18.80 -5.73
C ARG A 645 -9.37 -20.10 -5.08
N ILE A 646 -8.69 -19.99 -3.94
CA ILE A 646 -8.19 -21.14 -3.18
C ILE A 646 -9.38 -22.00 -2.71
N LEU A 647 -10.41 -21.39 -2.11
CA LEU A 647 -11.60 -22.10 -1.64
C LEU A 647 -12.35 -22.82 -2.76
N THR A 648 -12.52 -22.17 -3.91
CA THR A 648 -13.18 -22.78 -5.09
C THR A 648 -12.44 -24.03 -5.53
N HIS A 649 -11.11 -23.96 -5.58
CA HIS A 649 -10.27 -25.10 -5.93
C HIS A 649 -10.39 -26.24 -4.91
N LEU A 650 -10.29 -25.94 -3.61
CA LEU A 650 -10.37 -26.95 -2.55
C LEU A 650 -11.72 -27.66 -2.50
N HIS A 651 -12.82 -26.90 -2.64
CA HIS A 651 -14.17 -27.45 -2.64
C HIS A 651 -14.44 -28.34 -3.85
N SER A 652 -14.11 -27.86 -5.04
CA SER A 652 -14.31 -28.63 -6.27
C SER A 652 -13.45 -29.90 -6.29
N GLN A 653 -12.23 -29.87 -5.76
CA GLN A 653 -11.41 -31.08 -5.61
C GLN A 653 -12.06 -32.12 -4.70
N MET A 654 -12.59 -31.72 -3.53
CA MET A 654 -13.33 -32.63 -2.64
C MET A 654 -14.57 -33.22 -3.32
N GLU A 655 -15.32 -32.40 -4.06
CA GLU A 655 -16.50 -32.83 -4.81
C GLU A 655 -16.15 -33.85 -5.91
N GLN A 656 -15.11 -33.58 -6.70
CA GLN A 656 -14.63 -34.50 -7.75
C GLN A 656 -14.15 -35.84 -7.18
N LEU A 657 -13.58 -35.84 -5.96
CA LEU A 657 -13.21 -37.05 -5.23
C LEU A 657 -14.42 -37.78 -4.60
N GLY A 658 -15.61 -37.16 -4.60
CA GLY A 658 -16.82 -37.69 -3.99
C GLY A 658 -16.83 -37.63 -2.46
N TYR A 659 -16.12 -36.66 -1.87
CA TYR A 659 -16.01 -36.46 -0.43
C TYR A 659 -16.87 -35.29 0.05
N ASP A 660 -17.46 -35.44 1.24
CA ASP A 660 -18.39 -34.47 1.83
C ASP A 660 -17.62 -33.38 2.60
N THR A 661 -17.60 -32.16 2.08
CA THR A 661 -16.93 -31.02 2.72
C THR A 661 -17.54 -30.66 4.09
N ALA A 662 -18.78 -31.07 4.36
CA ALA A 662 -19.44 -30.89 5.66
C ALA A 662 -19.09 -31.98 6.69
N PHE A 663 -18.29 -33.00 6.34
CA PHE A 663 -17.88 -34.02 7.29
C PHE A 663 -16.67 -33.58 8.13
N TYR A 664 -16.89 -33.23 9.40
CA TYR A 664 -15.88 -32.69 10.33
C TYR A 664 -15.60 -33.57 11.56
N SER A 665 -16.10 -34.81 11.59
CA SER A 665 -15.83 -35.72 12.71
C SER A 665 -14.33 -35.97 12.86
N THR A 666 -13.84 -36.03 14.09
CA THR A 666 -12.46 -36.45 14.45
C THR A 666 -12.45 -37.76 15.23
N ASP A 667 -13.61 -38.41 15.42
CA ASP A 667 -13.70 -39.74 16.02
C ASP A 667 -13.40 -40.82 14.97
N TYR A 668 -12.15 -41.27 14.94
CA TYR A 668 -11.68 -42.34 14.05
C TYR A 668 -11.74 -43.74 14.67
N THR A 669 -12.53 -43.93 15.73
CA THR A 669 -12.57 -45.18 16.51
C THR A 669 -13.89 -45.94 16.39
N THR A 670 -14.69 -45.64 15.36
CA THR A 670 -16.06 -46.17 15.25
C THR A 670 -16.14 -47.60 14.73
N GLY A 671 -15.07 -48.10 14.10
CA GLY A 671 -15.02 -49.40 13.43
C GLY A 671 -15.64 -49.39 12.03
N ASN A 672 -15.98 -48.21 11.49
CA ASN A 672 -16.41 -48.04 10.11
C ASN A 672 -15.26 -47.40 9.32
N LEU A 673 -14.65 -48.18 8.42
CA LEU A 673 -13.45 -47.76 7.69
C LEU A 673 -13.60 -46.42 6.95
N GLU A 674 -14.70 -46.20 6.22
CA GLU A 674 -14.88 -44.96 5.46
C GLU A 674 -15.04 -43.74 6.39
N HIS A 675 -15.75 -43.91 7.50
CA HIS A 675 -15.89 -42.88 8.51
C HIS A 675 -14.56 -42.61 9.21
N ASP A 676 -13.90 -43.67 9.68
CA ASP A 676 -12.68 -43.59 10.48
C ASP A 676 -11.50 -43.03 9.67
N ALA A 677 -11.40 -43.35 8.38
CA ALA A 677 -10.41 -42.75 7.48
C ALA A 677 -10.62 -41.24 7.27
N GLY A 678 -11.87 -40.81 7.03
CA GLY A 678 -12.14 -39.37 6.95
C GLY A 678 -11.87 -38.67 8.29
N ALA A 679 -12.27 -39.30 9.39
CA ALA A 679 -12.14 -38.72 10.72
C ALA A 679 -10.69 -38.65 11.19
N LEU A 680 -9.85 -39.62 10.82
CA LEU A 680 -8.42 -39.58 11.08
C LEU A 680 -7.75 -38.43 10.32
N GLY A 681 -8.16 -38.19 9.06
CA GLY A 681 -7.71 -37.02 8.30
C GLY A 681 -8.04 -35.70 9.00
N ASN A 682 -9.31 -35.49 9.38
CA ASN A 682 -9.73 -34.31 10.13
C ASN A 682 -8.97 -34.18 11.47
N TYR A 683 -8.77 -35.29 12.20
CA TYR A 683 -8.01 -35.29 13.45
C TYR A 683 -6.56 -34.87 13.23
N LEU A 684 -5.88 -35.42 12.21
CA LEU A 684 -4.53 -35.03 11.87
C LEU A 684 -4.44 -33.53 11.58
N ALA A 685 -5.35 -32.97 10.79
CA ALA A 685 -5.38 -31.53 10.55
C ALA A 685 -5.51 -30.74 11.85
N GLU A 686 -6.42 -31.13 12.75
CA GLU A 686 -6.55 -30.51 14.08
C GLU A 686 -5.22 -30.56 14.86
N GLN A 687 -4.51 -31.69 14.83
CA GLN A 687 -3.23 -31.84 15.54
C GLN A 687 -2.10 -31.02 14.90
N TYR A 688 -2.00 -30.95 13.58
CA TYR A 688 -0.99 -30.14 12.87
C TYR A 688 -1.24 -28.63 13.00
N ILE A 689 -2.51 -28.21 13.08
CA ILE A 689 -2.89 -26.83 13.41
C ILE A 689 -2.46 -26.52 14.84
N ALA A 690 -2.83 -27.38 15.80
CA ALA A 690 -2.49 -27.18 17.20
C ALA A 690 -0.96 -27.19 17.44
N PHE A 691 -0.22 -28.06 16.75
CA PHE A 691 1.25 -28.05 16.77
C PHE A 691 1.78 -26.72 16.24
N GLY A 692 1.26 -26.25 15.11
CA GLY A 692 1.71 -25.02 14.46
C GLY A 692 1.52 -23.76 15.30
N LEU A 693 0.46 -23.67 16.09
CA LEU A 693 0.21 -22.53 16.98
C LEU A 693 1.21 -22.40 18.15
N GLN A 694 2.12 -23.35 18.33
CA GLN A 694 3.10 -23.33 19.42
C GLN A 694 4.51 -23.75 18.97
N ASP A 695 4.75 -23.86 17.66
CA ASP A 695 6.04 -24.29 17.12
C ASP A 695 7.07 -23.16 17.06
N GLY A 696 6.72 -21.94 17.45
CA GLY A 696 7.59 -20.77 17.43
C GLY A 696 7.47 -19.89 16.19
N ALA A 697 6.54 -20.20 15.27
CA ALA A 697 6.27 -19.38 14.08
C ALA A 697 5.44 -18.12 14.36
N PHE A 698 4.81 -18.01 15.54
CA PHE A 698 3.91 -16.92 15.91
C PHE A 698 2.71 -16.75 14.97
N GLU A 699 2.17 -17.87 14.51
CA GLU A 699 1.03 -17.91 13.61
C GLU A 699 -0.21 -17.18 14.15
N GLU A 700 -0.41 -17.20 15.47
CA GLU A 700 -1.52 -16.54 16.17
C GLU A 700 -1.51 -15.00 16.08
N ILE A 701 -0.35 -14.41 15.77
CA ILE A 701 -0.18 -12.99 15.48
C ILE A 701 0.23 -12.77 14.02
N ASN A 702 -0.17 -13.68 13.13
CA ASN A 702 0.13 -13.63 11.69
C ASN A 702 1.64 -13.51 11.40
N TYR A 703 2.46 -14.29 12.11
CA TYR A 703 3.90 -14.43 11.88
C TYR A 703 4.71 -13.13 12.11
N GLN A 704 4.16 -12.16 12.85
CA GLN A 704 4.81 -10.90 13.18
C GLN A 704 6.07 -11.10 14.03
N ASN A 705 7.04 -10.21 13.86
CA ASN A 705 8.22 -10.15 14.75
C ASN A 705 7.82 -9.66 16.13
N THR A 706 8.41 -10.23 17.18
CA THR A 706 8.08 -9.86 18.57
C THR A 706 9.09 -8.91 19.21
N TYR A 707 10.31 -8.84 18.68
CA TYR A 707 11.39 -7.98 19.19
C TYR A 707 12.35 -7.42 18.12
N TYR A 708 12.37 -7.94 16.90
CA TYR A 708 13.17 -7.35 15.83
C TYR A 708 12.63 -5.97 15.42
N ASN A 709 13.54 -5.01 15.27
CA ASN A 709 13.25 -3.70 14.68
C ASN A 709 14.46 -3.28 13.80
N PRO A 710 14.23 -2.73 12.59
CA PRO A 710 15.32 -2.22 11.77
C PRO A 710 16.00 -1.04 12.46
N VAL A 711 17.32 -0.91 12.27
CA VAL A 711 18.11 0.18 12.87
C VAL A 711 18.40 1.32 11.89
N ASN A 712 18.18 1.09 10.60
CA ASN A 712 18.26 2.10 9.56
C ASN A 712 16.85 2.56 9.19
N TRP A 713 16.73 3.82 8.80
CA TRP A 713 15.48 4.37 8.28
C TRP A 713 15.28 3.98 6.82
N ASN A 714 14.04 4.08 6.35
CA ASN A 714 13.67 3.68 5.00
C ASN A 714 14.54 4.36 3.94
N LEU A 715 14.96 3.59 2.93
CA LEU A 715 15.46 4.12 1.67
C LEU A 715 14.28 4.38 0.74
N VAL A 716 14.00 5.65 0.47
CA VAL A 716 13.01 6.06 -0.53
C VAL A 716 13.60 5.82 -1.91
N MET A 717 13.01 4.92 -2.68
CA MET A 717 13.62 4.42 -3.92
C MET A 717 13.65 5.44 -5.06
N ASP A 718 12.66 6.33 -5.12
CA ASP A 718 12.54 7.37 -6.15
C ASP A 718 13.47 8.57 -5.90
N GLU A 719 14.05 8.65 -4.70
CA GLU A 719 15.00 9.70 -4.34
C GLU A 719 16.45 9.25 -4.57
N PRO A 720 17.33 10.13 -5.10
CA PRO A 720 18.73 9.81 -5.32
C PRO A 720 19.52 9.74 -4.01
N GLY A 721 20.31 8.67 -3.87
CA GLY A 721 21.24 8.47 -2.75
C GLY A 721 20.64 7.62 -1.63
N ASN A 722 21.26 7.71 -0.46
CA ASN A 722 20.85 7.02 0.76
C ASN A 722 21.27 7.81 2.02
N PRO A 723 20.71 9.02 2.24
CA PRO A 723 21.04 9.86 3.41
C PRO A 723 20.58 9.24 4.74
N ASN A 724 19.68 8.26 4.69
CA ASN A 724 19.01 7.62 5.83
C ASN A 724 19.74 6.38 6.37
N MET A 725 20.89 6.02 5.79
CA MET A 725 21.68 4.87 6.21
C MET A 725 22.72 5.25 7.27
N PHE A 726 22.44 4.89 8.52
CA PHE A 726 23.33 5.16 9.67
C PHE A 726 24.27 3.99 10.00
N PHE A 727 23.85 2.76 9.69
CA PHE A 727 24.55 1.52 10.00
C PHE A 727 24.71 0.71 8.71
N PRO A 728 25.79 0.93 7.92
CA PRO A 728 25.95 0.35 6.58
C PRO A 728 26.07 -1.18 6.57
N ASN A 729 26.45 -1.79 7.70
CA ASN A 729 26.50 -3.25 7.83
C ASN A 729 25.15 -3.87 8.23
N ARG A 730 24.09 -3.06 8.34
CA ARG A 730 22.77 -3.49 8.80
C ARG A 730 21.72 -3.31 7.71
N TRP A 731 20.69 -4.15 7.72
CA TRP A 731 19.59 -4.08 6.77
C TRP A 731 18.86 -2.74 6.86
N GLN A 732 18.28 -2.35 5.74
CA GLN A 732 17.53 -1.11 5.61
C GLN A 732 16.22 -1.45 4.87
N PRO A 733 15.06 -1.13 5.47
CA PRO A 733 13.78 -1.21 4.76
C PRO A 733 13.75 -0.26 3.57
N LEU A 734 12.99 -0.62 2.53
CA LEU A 734 12.75 0.25 1.38
C LEU A 734 11.38 0.90 1.51
N GLN A 735 11.22 2.09 0.96
CA GLN A 735 9.93 2.75 0.75
C GLN A 735 9.74 2.93 -0.75
N LEU A 736 8.63 2.41 -1.27
CA LEU A 736 8.24 2.45 -2.69
C LEU A 736 7.00 3.34 -2.87
N LEU A 737 6.66 3.70 -4.11
CA LEU A 737 5.36 4.35 -4.40
C LEU A 737 4.20 3.37 -4.21
N GLU A 738 4.42 2.14 -4.63
CA GLU A 738 3.48 1.03 -4.54
C GLU A 738 4.31 -0.22 -4.21
N PHE A 739 3.80 -1.07 -3.32
CA PHE A 739 4.40 -2.37 -3.05
C PHE A 739 3.46 -3.47 -3.56
N ILE A 740 3.88 -4.17 -4.60
CA ILE A 740 3.24 -5.38 -5.07
C ILE A 740 4.23 -6.50 -4.78
N ASP A 741 3.82 -7.51 -4.01
CA ASP A 741 4.71 -8.60 -3.73
C ASP A 741 5.05 -9.42 -5.00
N GLN A 742 6.01 -10.34 -4.92
CA GLN A 742 6.42 -11.14 -6.08
C GLN A 742 5.27 -12.02 -6.65
N SER A 743 4.18 -12.19 -5.91
CA SER A 743 2.97 -12.92 -6.27
C SER A 743 1.88 -12.05 -6.89
N GLY A 744 2.19 -10.78 -7.13
CA GLY A 744 1.28 -9.85 -7.76
C GLY A 744 0.15 -9.44 -6.80
N ASN A 745 0.35 -9.57 -5.49
CA ASN A 745 -0.59 -9.08 -4.50
C ASN A 745 -0.20 -7.66 -4.10
N GLU A 746 -1.14 -6.75 -4.20
CA GLU A 746 -1.00 -5.38 -3.71
C GLU A 746 -0.88 -5.40 -2.18
N GLY A 747 0.19 -4.82 -1.66
CA GLY A 747 0.42 -4.65 -0.23
C GLY A 747 0.02 -3.25 0.20
N THR A 748 -0.70 -3.14 1.32
CA THR A 748 -1.10 -1.85 1.90
C THR A 748 0.05 -1.08 2.56
N ASN A 749 1.21 -1.72 2.72
CA ASN A 749 2.39 -1.12 3.33
C ASN A 749 3.49 -0.94 2.27
N VAL A 750 3.68 0.31 1.83
CA VAL A 750 4.74 0.70 0.88
C VAL A 750 6.15 0.60 1.46
N SER A 751 6.29 0.32 2.76
CA SER A 751 7.53 -0.03 3.44
C SER A 751 7.38 -1.30 4.29
N PRO A 752 7.36 -2.48 3.65
CA PRO A 752 7.11 -3.75 4.34
C PRO A 752 8.12 -4.03 5.45
N ASP A 753 7.60 -4.49 6.59
CA ASP A 753 8.39 -4.95 7.73
C ASP A 753 9.28 -6.15 7.37
N PHE A 754 10.33 -6.38 8.17
CA PHE A 754 11.18 -7.55 8.00
C PHE A 754 10.36 -8.84 8.14
N LEU A 755 10.27 -9.64 7.08
CA LEU A 755 9.56 -10.90 7.13
C LEU A 755 10.32 -11.95 7.98
N SER A 756 9.75 -12.32 9.13
CA SER A 756 10.19 -13.47 9.94
C SER A 756 11.64 -13.39 10.47
N ALA A 757 12.09 -12.24 10.99
CA ALA A 757 13.44 -12.09 11.53
C ALA A 757 13.77 -13.07 12.67
N GLU A 758 12.75 -13.64 13.30
CA GLU A 758 12.84 -14.49 14.48
C GLU A 758 12.62 -15.97 14.17
N TRP A 759 12.62 -16.35 12.87
CA TRP A 759 12.28 -17.71 12.42
C TRP A 759 13.20 -18.82 12.94
N GLY A 760 14.35 -18.47 13.54
CA GLY A 760 15.20 -19.41 14.27
C GLY A 760 14.54 -20.01 15.52
N ASN A 761 13.42 -19.46 15.97
CA ASN A 761 12.63 -20.01 17.08
C ASN A 761 11.68 -21.13 16.65
N VAL A 762 11.50 -21.36 15.34
CA VAL A 762 10.60 -22.37 14.81
C VAL A 762 11.18 -23.77 15.02
N GLN A 763 10.34 -24.72 15.46
CA GLN A 763 10.71 -26.12 15.66
C GLN A 763 11.18 -26.76 14.34
N PRO A 764 12.45 -27.21 14.24
CA PRO A 764 12.96 -27.86 13.04
C PRO A 764 12.48 -29.32 12.92
N PHE A 765 12.67 -29.89 11.73
CA PHE A 765 12.43 -31.29 11.43
C PHE A 765 13.65 -32.17 11.77
N ALA A 766 14.80 -31.93 11.13
CA ALA A 766 15.99 -32.76 11.23
C ALA A 766 17.13 -32.17 12.06
N MET A 767 17.12 -30.84 12.27
CA MET A 767 18.17 -30.16 13.03
C MET A 767 17.99 -30.28 14.54
N ASP A 768 19.11 -30.32 15.28
CA ASP A 768 19.13 -30.43 16.74
C ASP A 768 19.98 -29.34 17.43
N ALA A 769 20.11 -29.43 18.75
CA ALA A 769 20.84 -28.44 19.55
C ALA A 769 22.33 -28.31 19.17
N GLY A 770 22.92 -29.35 18.57
CA GLY A 770 24.28 -29.36 18.04
C GLY A 770 24.47 -28.47 16.82
N ASP A 771 23.40 -28.15 16.09
CA ASP A 771 23.42 -27.30 14.90
C ASP A 771 23.22 -25.82 15.24
N THR A 772 22.95 -25.50 16.52
CA THR A 772 22.57 -24.15 16.97
C THR A 772 23.71 -23.38 17.63
N ALA A 773 23.70 -22.08 17.42
CA ALA A 773 24.38 -21.09 18.24
C ALA A 773 23.36 -20.06 18.75
N VAL A 774 23.37 -19.80 20.07
CA VAL A 774 22.50 -18.78 20.67
C VAL A 774 23.27 -17.49 20.84
N TYR A 775 22.75 -16.42 20.26
CA TYR A 775 23.28 -15.07 20.40
C TYR A 775 22.30 -14.17 21.13
N SER A 776 22.77 -13.02 21.62
CA SER A 776 21.89 -12.02 22.25
C SER A 776 22.18 -10.62 21.72
N ARG A 777 21.10 -9.89 21.43
CA ARG A 777 21.11 -8.47 21.05
C ARG A 777 20.02 -7.76 21.83
N LEU A 778 20.43 -6.73 22.59
CA LEU A 778 19.53 -5.89 23.40
C LEU A 778 18.63 -6.65 24.38
N GLY A 779 19.05 -7.84 24.84
CA GLY A 779 18.30 -8.66 25.80
C GLY A 779 17.39 -9.71 25.16
N SER A 780 17.21 -9.68 23.83
CA SER A 780 16.55 -10.76 23.09
C SER A 780 17.56 -11.84 22.68
N GLU A 781 17.13 -13.09 22.69
CA GLU A 781 17.93 -14.24 22.22
C GLU A 781 17.60 -14.56 20.77
N TYR A 782 18.63 -14.89 19.98
CA TYR A 782 18.50 -15.36 18.60
C TYR A 782 19.13 -16.74 18.52
N THR A 783 18.29 -17.76 18.25
CA THR A 783 18.77 -19.11 17.95
C THR A 783 19.14 -19.16 16.48
N VAL A 784 20.43 -19.38 16.18
CA VAL A 784 20.95 -19.42 14.81
C VAL A 784 21.37 -20.83 14.46
N TYR A 785 20.70 -21.42 13.48
CA TYR A 785 21.03 -22.73 12.95
C TYR A 785 22.10 -22.62 11.87
N HIS A 786 23.06 -23.55 11.88
CA HIS A 786 24.17 -23.58 10.92
C HIS A 786 24.86 -22.21 10.77
N ALA A 787 25.21 -21.59 11.90
CA ALA A 787 25.73 -20.23 11.94
C ALA A 787 26.86 -20.02 10.93
N ALA A 788 26.58 -19.22 9.90
CA ALA A 788 27.54 -18.92 8.84
C ALA A 788 28.72 -18.09 9.40
N PRO A 789 29.88 -18.04 8.73
CA PRO A 789 30.95 -17.11 9.08
C PRO A 789 30.44 -15.65 9.13
N SER A 790 31.13 -14.76 9.85
CA SER A 790 30.73 -13.35 9.83
C SER A 790 30.86 -12.79 8.40
N PRO A 791 29.84 -12.09 7.88
CA PRO A 791 29.94 -11.48 6.56
C PRO A 791 31.00 -10.37 6.56
N PRO A 792 31.55 -10.01 5.38
CA PRO A 792 32.38 -8.82 5.22
C PRO A 792 31.71 -7.58 5.82
N ILE A 793 32.49 -6.68 6.42
CA ILE A 793 31.97 -5.43 6.99
C ILE A 793 32.79 -4.23 6.50
N ILE A 794 32.17 -3.06 6.55
CA ILE A 794 32.82 -1.77 6.29
C ILE A 794 32.83 -0.92 7.57
N ASP A 795 33.95 -0.26 7.85
CA ASP A 795 34.04 0.77 8.89
C ASP A 795 33.76 2.14 8.24
N PRO A 796 32.64 2.82 8.57
CA PRO A 796 32.29 4.10 7.97
C PRO A 796 33.28 5.23 8.31
N ALA A 797 34.14 5.04 9.32
CA ALA A 797 35.11 6.04 9.79
C ALA A 797 36.56 5.77 9.30
N GLN A 798 36.81 4.68 8.57
CA GLN A 798 38.17 4.29 8.20
C GLN A 798 38.52 4.67 6.75
N ASP A 799 39.23 5.79 6.59
CA ASP A 799 39.64 6.34 5.27
C ASP A 799 40.74 5.55 4.52
N SER A 800 41.27 4.46 5.10
CA SER A 800 42.52 3.83 4.64
C SER A 800 42.40 2.44 4.00
N ASP A 801 41.22 1.82 4.04
CA ASP A 801 41.03 0.45 3.52
C ASP A 801 40.45 0.47 2.09
N LEU A 802 41.34 0.65 1.11
CA LEU A 802 40.97 0.78 -0.31
C LEU A 802 40.48 -0.55 -0.91
N GLU A 803 41.02 -1.68 -0.42
CA GLU A 803 40.61 -3.03 -0.84
C GLU A 803 39.79 -3.70 0.27
N ASN A 804 38.47 -3.63 0.17
CA ASN A 804 37.56 -4.18 1.16
C ASN A 804 36.56 -5.16 0.50
N ASP A 805 36.30 -6.30 1.14
CA ASP A 805 35.42 -7.36 0.63
C ASP A 805 33.94 -6.98 0.56
N TYR A 806 33.48 -6.11 1.48
CA TYR A 806 32.14 -5.52 1.42
C TYR A 806 31.98 -4.74 0.11
N LYS A 807 32.94 -3.86 -0.20
CA LYS A 807 32.93 -3.04 -1.42
C LYS A 807 32.97 -3.89 -2.67
N TRP A 808 33.86 -4.90 -2.72
CA TRP A 808 33.97 -5.80 -3.87
C TRP A 808 32.65 -6.54 -4.13
N GLY A 809 32.09 -7.18 -3.10
CA GLY A 809 30.91 -8.02 -3.25
C GLY A 809 29.69 -7.22 -3.71
N HIS A 810 29.43 -6.07 -3.09
CA HIS A 810 28.32 -5.21 -3.49
C HIS A 810 28.55 -4.54 -4.86
N SER A 811 29.77 -4.09 -5.17
CA SER A 811 30.06 -3.51 -6.50
C SER A 811 29.95 -4.55 -7.61
N LEU A 812 30.28 -5.82 -7.37
CA LEU A 812 30.12 -6.88 -8.38
C LEU A 812 28.68 -6.98 -8.89
N VAL A 813 27.70 -6.74 -8.02
CA VAL A 813 26.27 -6.77 -8.38
C VAL A 813 25.95 -5.71 -9.45
N SER A 814 26.43 -4.48 -9.30
CA SER A 814 26.26 -3.46 -10.34
C SER A 814 27.05 -3.79 -11.61
N LEU A 815 28.20 -4.47 -11.51
CA LEU A 815 28.95 -4.94 -12.69
C LEU A 815 28.16 -5.97 -13.49
N TRP A 816 27.57 -6.96 -12.83
CA TRP A 816 26.78 -8.00 -13.50
C TRP A 816 25.46 -7.46 -14.08
N SER A 817 24.92 -6.38 -13.51
CA SER A 817 23.81 -5.64 -14.12
C SER A 817 24.13 -5.14 -15.54
N SER A 818 25.42 -4.88 -15.85
CA SER A 818 25.83 -4.52 -17.22
C SER A 818 25.70 -5.64 -18.26
N HIS A 819 25.45 -6.88 -17.83
CA HIS A 819 25.23 -8.03 -18.72
C HIS A 819 23.79 -8.15 -19.20
N LEU A 820 22.88 -7.35 -18.65
CA LEU A 820 21.44 -7.40 -18.94
C LEU A 820 21.05 -6.64 -20.22
N ASP A 821 22.02 -6.17 -21.01
CA ASP A 821 21.74 -5.36 -22.20
C ASP A 821 21.05 -6.21 -23.28
N PRO A 822 19.81 -5.88 -23.70
CA PRO A 822 19.15 -6.55 -24.82
C PRO A 822 19.92 -6.41 -26.15
N GLN A 823 20.87 -5.48 -26.23
CA GLN A 823 21.74 -5.28 -27.39
C GLN A 823 23.13 -5.91 -27.21
N ASP A 824 23.36 -6.67 -26.14
CA ASP A 824 24.62 -7.39 -25.92
C ASP A 824 24.87 -8.41 -27.04
N SER A 825 25.92 -8.18 -27.82
CA SER A 825 26.34 -9.08 -28.91
C SER A 825 27.11 -10.32 -28.44
N VAL A 826 27.38 -10.47 -27.14
CA VAL A 826 28.01 -11.67 -26.57
C VAL A 826 27.04 -12.85 -26.63
N VAL A 827 27.52 -13.97 -27.17
CA VAL A 827 26.76 -15.22 -27.29
C VAL A 827 27.42 -16.28 -26.39
N TRP A 828 26.59 -17.07 -25.70
CA TRP A 828 26.99 -18.18 -24.85
C TRP A 828 26.39 -19.49 -25.33
N ASP A 829 27.17 -20.57 -25.31
CA ASP A 829 26.62 -21.92 -25.34
C ASP A 829 26.05 -22.27 -23.97
N ILE A 830 24.74 -22.17 -23.83
CA ILE A 830 24.01 -22.43 -22.57
C ILE A 830 23.64 -23.90 -22.40
N SER A 831 24.02 -24.78 -23.33
CA SER A 831 23.73 -26.21 -23.24
C SER A 831 24.43 -26.87 -22.06
N PRO A 832 23.91 -28.00 -21.52
CA PRO A 832 24.59 -28.74 -20.47
C PRO A 832 26.00 -29.22 -20.87
N GLY A 833 26.31 -29.29 -22.17
CA GLY A 833 27.62 -29.64 -22.70
C GLY A 833 28.71 -28.60 -22.44
N ALA A 834 28.33 -27.33 -22.39
CA ALA A 834 29.24 -26.19 -22.20
C ALA A 834 29.03 -25.48 -20.86
N SER A 835 27.82 -25.59 -20.30
CA SER A 835 27.38 -24.93 -19.08
C SER A 835 27.02 -25.99 -18.04
N GLY A 836 27.79 -26.05 -16.95
CA GLY A 836 27.59 -27.01 -15.87
C GLY A 836 28.68 -26.88 -14.83
N LEU A 837 28.31 -27.08 -13.56
CA LEU A 837 29.12 -26.69 -12.42
C LEU A 837 29.68 -27.92 -11.74
N SER A 838 30.98 -27.90 -11.44
CA SER A 838 31.72 -29.06 -10.93
C SER A 838 31.40 -29.40 -9.47
N GLY A 839 30.33 -28.84 -8.89
CA GLY A 839 29.99 -28.94 -7.47
C GLY A 839 30.98 -28.23 -6.54
N PHE A 840 31.86 -27.38 -7.06
CA PHE A 840 32.79 -26.59 -6.25
C PHE A 840 32.06 -25.42 -5.59
N LEU A 841 32.19 -25.31 -4.27
CA LEU A 841 31.68 -24.19 -3.47
C LEU A 841 32.86 -23.48 -2.80
N PRO A 842 33.02 -22.15 -2.98
CA PRO A 842 34.00 -21.38 -2.24
C PRO A 842 33.79 -21.54 -0.73
N THR A 843 34.89 -21.66 0.02
CA THR A 843 34.85 -21.76 1.49
C THR A 843 35.19 -20.46 2.20
N ASN A 844 35.71 -19.49 1.44
CA ASN A 844 36.14 -18.18 1.92
C ASN A 844 36.09 -17.14 0.79
N ILE A 845 36.31 -15.88 1.14
CA ILE A 845 36.18 -14.74 0.23
C ILE A 845 37.28 -14.68 -0.84
N GLU A 846 38.48 -15.20 -0.54
CA GLU A 846 39.60 -15.25 -1.50
C GLU A 846 39.26 -16.21 -2.65
N GLU A 847 38.75 -17.40 -2.31
CA GLU A 847 38.24 -18.37 -3.28
C GLU A 847 37.02 -17.81 -4.04
N ALA A 848 36.14 -17.07 -3.36
CA ALA A 848 34.98 -16.45 -4.01
C ALA A 848 35.42 -15.45 -5.10
N ARG A 849 36.45 -14.63 -4.86
CA ARG A 849 36.97 -13.68 -5.85
C ARG A 849 37.50 -14.35 -7.12
N GLU A 850 38.07 -15.55 -7.00
CA GLU A 850 38.52 -16.33 -8.17
C GLU A 850 37.34 -17.01 -8.88
N TYR A 851 36.33 -17.42 -8.11
CA TYR A 851 35.17 -18.15 -8.61
C TYR A 851 34.18 -17.25 -9.35
N TYR A 852 33.82 -16.09 -8.79
CA TYR A 852 32.86 -15.14 -9.37
C TYR A 852 33.58 -14.12 -10.27
N GLN A 853 33.63 -14.39 -11.58
CA GLN A 853 34.35 -13.53 -12.52
C GLN A 853 33.52 -12.30 -12.92
N SER A 854 34.05 -11.11 -12.62
CA SER A 854 33.36 -9.83 -12.82
C SER A 854 33.11 -9.46 -14.29
N GLU A 855 34.09 -9.69 -15.17
CA GLU A 855 34.04 -9.26 -16.58
C GLU A 855 33.27 -10.22 -17.48
N SER A 856 33.41 -11.52 -17.24
CA SER A 856 32.75 -12.53 -18.06
C SER A 856 31.30 -12.70 -17.63
N GLY A 857 30.99 -12.55 -16.34
CA GLY A 857 29.67 -12.92 -15.80
C GLY A 857 29.50 -14.43 -15.68
N VAL A 858 30.60 -15.19 -15.64
CA VAL A 858 30.58 -16.66 -15.54
C VAL A 858 31.29 -17.05 -14.25
N ILE A 859 30.85 -18.15 -13.63
CA ILE A 859 31.59 -18.74 -12.52
C ILE A 859 32.53 -19.83 -13.02
N GLN A 860 33.73 -19.90 -12.45
CA GLN A 860 34.73 -20.90 -12.85
C GLN A 860 35.43 -21.51 -11.64
N ALA A 861 35.19 -22.80 -11.43
CA ALA A 861 35.93 -23.55 -10.42
C ALA A 861 37.41 -23.74 -10.83
N PRO A 862 38.36 -23.64 -9.88
CA PRO A 862 39.77 -23.85 -10.17
C PRO A 862 40.03 -25.23 -10.78
N ASN A 863 40.64 -25.27 -11.98
CA ASN A 863 40.97 -26.49 -12.72
C ASN A 863 39.78 -27.37 -13.17
N ALA A 864 38.56 -26.84 -13.22
CA ALA A 864 37.40 -27.55 -13.75
C ALA A 864 37.20 -27.26 -15.26
N THR A 865 36.72 -28.27 -15.99
CA THR A 865 36.14 -28.07 -17.33
C THR A 865 34.65 -27.79 -17.13
N PRO A 866 34.10 -26.67 -17.62
CA PRO A 866 32.67 -26.39 -17.53
C PRO A 866 31.84 -27.43 -18.30
N GLY A 867 30.66 -27.74 -17.80
CA GLY A 867 29.67 -28.59 -18.48
C GLY A 867 29.94 -30.10 -18.41
N HIS A 868 29.01 -30.84 -18.99
CA HIS A 868 28.96 -32.29 -19.06
C HIS A 868 29.05 -32.72 -20.53
N PRO A 869 30.18 -33.22 -21.05
CA PRO A 869 30.34 -33.42 -22.49
C PRO A 869 29.44 -34.52 -23.09
N ILE A 870 28.91 -35.45 -22.27
CA ILE A 870 28.11 -36.60 -22.69
C ILE A 870 26.95 -36.78 -21.71
N ASN A 871 25.74 -37.01 -22.22
CA ASN A 871 24.60 -37.42 -21.42
C ASN A 871 24.76 -38.89 -21.01
N PRO A 872 24.80 -39.22 -19.70
CA PRO A 872 25.08 -40.58 -19.24
C PRO A 872 23.95 -41.58 -19.50
N HIS A 873 22.72 -41.12 -19.74
CA HIS A 873 21.55 -41.97 -20.01
C HIS A 873 21.40 -42.31 -21.50
N THR A 874 21.72 -41.36 -22.38
CA THR A 874 21.60 -41.57 -23.83
C THR A 874 22.92 -42.02 -24.47
N GLY A 875 24.07 -41.68 -23.86
CA GLY A 875 25.40 -41.92 -24.39
C GLY A 875 25.84 -40.96 -25.50
N GLU A 876 25.00 -39.96 -25.81
CA GLU A 876 25.24 -38.96 -26.85
C GLU A 876 25.75 -37.64 -26.24
N PRO A 877 26.52 -36.82 -26.99
CA PRO A 877 26.90 -35.49 -26.54
C PRO A 877 25.67 -34.57 -26.46
N TYR A 878 25.64 -33.65 -25.48
CA TYR A 878 24.62 -32.61 -25.44
C TYR A 878 24.78 -31.69 -26.67
N ALA A 879 23.64 -31.31 -27.26
CA ALA A 879 23.63 -30.38 -28.38
C ALA A 879 23.94 -28.97 -27.88
N SER A 880 24.84 -28.28 -28.56
CA SER A 880 25.17 -26.87 -28.30
C SER A 880 23.94 -25.98 -28.54
N GLN A 881 23.75 -24.98 -27.67
CA GLN A 881 22.64 -24.02 -27.74
C GLN A 881 23.22 -22.62 -27.50
N GLU A 882 23.44 -21.89 -28.59
CA GLU A 882 24.04 -20.55 -28.59
C GLU A 882 22.94 -19.50 -28.38
N VAL A 883 23.01 -18.72 -27.29
CA VAL A 883 22.01 -17.70 -26.90
C VAL A 883 22.70 -16.39 -26.53
N PHE A 884 22.07 -15.25 -26.82
CA PHE A 884 22.59 -13.95 -26.38
C PHE A 884 22.66 -13.85 -24.85
N ARG A 885 23.80 -13.38 -24.34
CA ARG A 885 24.03 -13.24 -22.89
C ARG A 885 22.99 -12.33 -22.23
N GLY A 886 22.59 -11.25 -22.89
CA GLY A 886 21.57 -10.32 -22.39
C GLY A 886 20.19 -10.96 -22.24
N ASP A 887 19.82 -11.85 -23.15
CA ASP A 887 18.55 -12.60 -23.05
C ASP A 887 18.62 -13.65 -21.95
N PHE A 888 19.69 -14.45 -21.93
CA PHE A 888 19.86 -15.51 -20.95
C PHE A 888 19.90 -14.98 -19.52
N THR A 889 20.63 -13.90 -19.25
CA THR A 889 20.78 -13.37 -17.88
C THR A 889 19.50 -12.72 -17.34
N ARG A 890 18.72 -12.03 -18.18
CA ARG A 890 17.40 -11.49 -17.82
C ARG A 890 16.39 -12.62 -17.56
N VAL A 891 16.34 -13.61 -18.45
CA VAL A 891 15.47 -14.78 -18.30
C VAL A 891 15.79 -15.55 -17.02
N LEU A 892 17.07 -15.76 -16.70
CA LEU A 892 17.44 -16.43 -15.44
C LEU A 892 17.08 -15.61 -14.21
N ALA A 893 17.25 -14.28 -14.27
CA ALA A 893 16.89 -13.40 -13.16
C ALA A 893 15.40 -13.51 -12.83
N GLU A 894 14.53 -13.64 -13.84
CA GLU A 894 13.07 -13.76 -13.66
C GLU A 894 12.61 -15.20 -13.38
N PHE A 895 13.08 -16.21 -14.14
CA PHE A 895 12.67 -17.61 -13.97
C PHE A 895 12.85 -18.10 -12.53
N TRP A 896 13.96 -17.74 -11.89
CA TRP A 896 14.25 -18.13 -10.51
C TRP A 896 13.76 -17.14 -9.45
N ALA A 897 13.32 -15.93 -9.84
CA ALA A 897 12.71 -14.96 -8.93
C ALA A 897 11.21 -15.17 -8.77
N ASP A 898 10.50 -15.31 -9.89
CA ASP A 898 9.05 -15.35 -9.95
C ASP A 898 8.55 -16.78 -10.24
N GLY A 899 9.40 -17.75 -10.58
CA GLY A 899 8.90 -19.01 -11.16
C GLY A 899 8.10 -18.76 -12.46
N PRO A 900 7.68 -19.80 -13.18
CA PRO A 900 6.84 -19.60 -14.35
C PRO A 900 5.44 -19.07 -14.00
N ASP A 901 4.94 -19.29 -12.77
CA ASP A 901 3.58 -18.93 -12.34
C ASP A 901 3.50 -18.32 -10.91
N SER A 902 4.59 -17.79 -10.36
CA SER A 902 4.64 -17.14 -9.03
C SER A 902 4.55 -18.03 -7.78
N GLU A 903 5.31 -19.12 -7.73
CA GLU A 903 5.62 -19.77 -6.46
C GLU A 903 6.86 -19.16 -5.78
N THR A 904 6.81 -18.92 -4.46
CA THR A 904 8.04 -18.70 -3.67
C THR A 904 9.04 -19.87 -3.89
N PRO A 905 10.36 -19.66 -3.68
CA PRO A 905 11.39 -20.68 -3.92
C PRO A 905 11.11 -22.11 -3.41
N PRO A 906 10.63 -22.33 -2.17
CA PRO A 906 10.32 -23.68 -1.73
C PRO A 906 9.19 -24.33 -2.57
N GLY A 907 8.21 -23.56 -3.03
CA GLY A 907 7.15 -24.03 -3.93
C GLY A 907 7.67 -24.39 -5.32
N HIS A 908 8.56 -23.57 -5.89
CA HIS A 908 9.20 -23.86 -7.19
C HIS A 908 9.90 -25.23 -7.16
N TRP A 909 10.62 -25.57 -6.08
CA TRP A 909 11.27 -26.88 -5.96
C TRP A 909 10.30 -28.05 -5.78
N PHE A 910 9.09 -27.82 -5.29
CA PHE A 910 8.00 -28.80 -5.36
C PHE A 910 7.45 -28.94 -6.78
N THR A 911 7.33 -27.86 -7.54
CA THR A 911 6.99 -27.91 -8.98
C THR A 911 8.05 -28.72 -9.76
N LEU A 912 9.34 -28.53 -9.46
CA LEU A 912 10.42 -29.34 -10.06
C LEU A 912 10.38 -30.80 -9.62
N LEU A 913 10.08 -31.10 -8.35
CA LEU A 913 9.86 -32.47 -7.89
C LEU A 913 8.69 -33.12 -8.64
N ASN A 914 7.59 -32.40 -8.84
CA ASN A 914 6.46 -32.88 -9.64
C ASN A 914 6.87 -33.13 -11.09
N TYR A 915 7.56 -32.19 -11.72
CA TYR A 915 8.12 -32.37 -13.06
C TYR A 915 8.95 -33.64 -13.18
N VAL A 916 9.83 -33.91 -12.20
CA VAL A 916 10.65 -35.14 -12.13
C VAL A 916 9.78 -36.38 -11.98
N ASN A 917 8.80 -36.35 -11.08
CA ASN A 917 7.89 -37.46 -10.80
C ASN A 917 7.03 -37.86 -12.02
N ASP A 918 6.69 -36.87 -12.84
CA ASP A 918 5.81 -36.99 -13.99
C ASP A 918 6.58 -37.46 -15.25
N GLN A 919 7.93 -37.48 -15.23
CA GLN A 919 8.74 -37.98 -16.35
C GLN A 919 8.58 -39.49 -16.59
N GLU A 920 8.32 -39.88 -17.85
CA GLU A 920 8.28 -41.30 -18.25
C GLU A 920 9.59 -42.05 -18.00
N ALA A 921 10.73 -41.34 -18.04
CA ALA A 921 12.06 -41.91 -17.84
C ALA A 921 12.39 -42.19 -16.37
N LEU A 922 11.60 -41.70 -15.41
CA LEU A 922 11.86 -41.90 -13.99
C LEU A 922 11.56 -43.35 -13.59
N VAL A 923 12.53 -43.98 -12.92
CA VAL A 923 12.34 -45.28 -12.27
C VAL A 923 12.15 -45.04 -10.77
N ARG A 924 10.94 -45.27 -10.25
CA ARG A 924 10.53 -44.92 -8.88
C ARG A 924 11.08 -45.88 -7.83
N ARG A 925 12.39 -45.90 -7.66
CA ARG A 925 13.11 -46.72 -6.68
C ARG A 925 13.79 -45.82 -5.68
N TRP A 926 13.56 -46.06 -4.39
CA TRP A 926 14.18 -45.26 -3.33
C TRP A 926 15.70 -45.34 -3.45
N ARG A 927 16.37 -44.19 -3.66
CA ARG A 927 17.82 -44.12 -3.93
C ARG A 927 18.27 -44.92 -5.15
N GLY A 928 17.39 -45.12 -6.12
CA GLY A 928 17.65 -45.94 -7.32
C GLY A 928 17.71 -47.45 -7.04
N ASN A 929 17.44 -47.90 -5.81
CA ASN A 929 17.60 -49.28 -5.35
C ASN A 929 16.27 -49.91 -4.90
N GLY A 930 16.23 -51.24 -4.81
CA GLY A 930 15.07 -51.98 -4.30
C GLY A 930 13.93 -52.17 -5.29
N GLU A 931 12.75 -52.49 -4.75
CA GLU A 931 11.50 -52.61 -5.51
C GLU A 931 10.99 -51.23 -5.97
N GLU A 932 10.30 -51.22 -7.11
CA GLU A 932 9.67 -50.00 -7.61
C GLU A 932 8.44 -49.66 -6.76
N LEU A 933 8.40 -48.43 -6.25
CA LEU A 933 7.34 -47.92 -5.39
C LEU A 933 6.09 -47.60 -6.20
N SER A 934 4.92 -47.75 -5.57
CA SER A 934 3.67 -47.25 -6.15
C SER A 934 3.70 -45.73 -6.26
N LEU A 935 2.89 -45.14 -7.15
CA LEU A 935 2.79 -43.68 -7.29
C LEU A 935 2.54 -42.99 -5.95
N LEU A 936 1.61 -43.53 -5.16
CA LEU A 936 1.28 -42.96 -3.85
C LEU A 936 2.44 -43.04 -2.86
N ASP A 937 3.12 -44.19 -2.79
CA ASP A 937 4.25 -44.35 -1.88
C ASP A 937 5.42 -43.44 -2.29
N TRP A 938 5.70 -43.33 -3.60
CA TRP A 938 6.74 -42.44 -4.13
C TRP A 938 6.46 -40.97 -3.79
N ASP A 939 5.26 -40.48 -4.10
CA ASP A 939 4.90 -39.08 -3.89
C ASP A 939 4.90 -38.71 -2.41
N VAL A 940 4.28 -39.52 -1.54
CA VAL A 940 4.24 -39.26 -0.10
C VAL A 940 5.64 -39.22 0.51
N LEU A 941 6.51 -40.16 0.15
CA LEU A 941 7.87 -40.21 0.68
C LEU A 941 8.74 -39.06 0.14
N GLY A 942 8.61 -38.75 -1.15
CA GLY A 942 9.30 -37.64 -1.79
C GLY A 942 8.91 -36.29 -1.20
N TYR A 943 7.61 -36.03 -1.03
CA TYR A 943 7.11 -34.80 -0.42
C TYR A 943 7.49 -34.69 1.05
N PHE A 944 7.50 -35.80 1.80
CA PHE A 944 7.94 -35.78 3.19
C PHE A 944 9.42 -35.36 3.32
N ALA A 945 10.30 -35.94 2.51
CA ALA A 945 11.72 -35.56 2.49
C ALA A 945 11.94 -34.12 1.99
N MET A 946 11.28 -33.73 0.89
CA MET A 946 11.41 -32.39 0.30
C MET A 946 10.84 -31.31 1.22
N GLY A 947 9.66 -31.53 1.79
CA GLY A 947 9.01 -30.61 2.72
C GLY A 947 9.86 -30.37 3.96
N GLY A 948 10.42 -31.44 4.55
CA GLY A 948 11.31 -31.32 5.70
C GLY A 948 12.58 -30.53 5.38
N ALA A 949 13.18 -30.76 4.20
CA ALA A 949 14.34 -30.01 3.75
C ALA A 949 14.03 -28.52 3.50
N MET A 950 12.88 -28.20 2.90
CA MET A 950 12.46 -26.80 2.71
C MET A 950 12.22 -26.10 4.05
N HIS A 951 11.57 -26.76 5.00
CA HIS A 951 11.34 -26.21 6.34
C HIS A 951 12.63 -25.88 7.07
N ASP A 952 13.57 -26.83 7.13
CA ASP A 952 14.85 -26.64 7.81
C ASP A 952 15.77 -25.64 7.07
N ALA A 953 15.65 -25.55 5.74
CA ALA A 953 16.35 -24.55 4.94
C ALA A 953 15.86 -23.14 5.28
N ALA A 954 14.54 -22.96 5.44
CA ALA A 954 13.95 -21.69 5.88
C ALA A 954 14.46 -21.29 7.26
N ILE A 955 14.43 -22.20 8.24
CA ILE A 955 14.91 -21.97 9.62
C ILE A 955 16.39 -21.60 9.62
N SER A 956 17.24 -22.34 8.89
CA SER A 956 18.67 -22.05 8.81
C SER A 956 18.95 -20.69 8.17
N ALA A 957 18.32 -20.39 7.02
CA ALA A 957 18.56 -19.14 6.32
C ALA A 957 18.03 -17.92 7.12
N TRP A 958 16.78 -17.96 7.60
CA TRP A 958 16.19 -16.81 8.29
C TRP A 958 16.75 -16.58 9.69
N SER A 959 17.20 -17.62 10.38
CA SER A 959 17.91 -17.42 11.65
C SER A 959 19.24 -16.67 11.46
N ASN A 960 19.99 -16.97 10.38
CA ASN A 960 21.17 -16.20 10.00
C ASN A 960 20.79 -14.77 9.58
N LYS A 961 19.73 -14.59 8.78
CA LYS A 961 19.26 -13.26 8.32
C LYS A 961 18.85 -12.37 9.48
N GLY A 962 18.07 -12.87 10.43
CA GLY A 962 17.63 -12.10 11.59
C GLY A 962 18.77 -11.73 12.53
N TRP A 963 19.72 -12.65 12.74
CA TRP A 963 20.89 -12.37 13.57
C TRP A 963 21.86 -11.40 12.89
N TYR A 964 22.39 -11.73 11.71
CA TYR A 964 23.37 -10.88 11.05
C TYR A 964 22.76 -9.57 10.59
N ASP A 965 21.47 -9.57 10.24
CA ASP A 965 20.70 -8.41 9.84
C ASP A 965 21.45 -7.59 8.78
N TYR A 966 21.98 -8.30 7.77
CA TYR A 966 22.97 -7.77 6.85
C TYR A 966 22.33 -7.03 5.67
N VAL A 967 23.01 -5.96 5.22
CA VAL A 967 22.57 -5.01 4.20
C VAL A 967 22.34 -5.63 2.81
N ARG A 968 21.44 -5.03 2.02
CA ARG A 968 21.18 -5.37 0.62
C ARG A 968 22.02 -4.53 -0.36
N PRO A 969 22.30 -5.03 -1.59
CA PRO A 969 23.10 -4.29 -2.57
C PRO A 969 22.60 -2.88 -2.87
N VAL A 970 21.30 -2.66 -3.09
CA VAL A 970 20.77 -1.32 -3.42
C VAL A 970 21.11 -0.29 -2.34
N SER A 971 20.86 -0.63 -1.08
CA SER A 971 21.17 0.23 0.07
C SER A 971 22.67 0.48 0.21
N ALA A 972 23.49 -0.57 0.04
CA ALA A 972 24.95 -0.49 0.15
C ALA A 972 25.58 0.33 -0.98
N ILE A 973 25.15 0.14 -2.23
CA ILE A 973 25.68 0.81 -3.42
C ILE A 973 25.31 2.30 -3.38
N ARG A 974 24.04 2.65 -3.11
CA ARG A 974 23.61 4.05 -3.02
C ARG A 974 24.30 4.77 -1.85
N TRP A 975 24.47 4.09 -0.71
CA TRP A 975 25.23 4.65 0.42
C TRP A 975 26.70 4.87 0.07
N MET A 976 27.38 3.89 -0.54
CA MET A 976 28.78 4.06 -0.99
C MET A 976 28.91 5.17 -2.03
N ALA A 977 27.91 5.35 -2.91
CA ALA A 977 27.88 6.41 -3.91
C ALA A 977 27.76 7.82 -3.28
N ASP A 978 26.92 7.99 -2.25
CA ASP A 978 26.80 9.25 -1.50
C ASP A 978 28.10 9.66 -0.79
N ARG A 979 28.91 8.68 -0.39
CA ARG A 979 30.20 8.94 0.27
C ARG A 979 31.25 9.47 -0.70
N GLY A 980 31.19 9.07 -1.97
CA GLY A 980 32.21 9.38 -2.98
C GLY A 980 32.96 8.15 -3.47
N GLN A 981 34.07 8.35 -4.18
CA GLN A 981 34.88 7.27 -4.73
C GLN A 981 36.01 6.84 -3.77
N SER A 982 36.32 5.55 -3.70
CA SER A 982 37.32 5.03 -2.75
C SER A 982 38.61 4.48 -3.38
N SER A 983 38.90 4.78 -4.64
CA SER A 983 40.04 4.19 -5.36
C SER A 983 41.28 5.07 -5.40
N ASP A 984 41.13 6.39 -5.52
CA ASP A 984 42.26 7.31 -5.71
C ASP A 984 42.12 8.58 -4.84
N PRO A 985 42.92 8.76 -3.78
CA PRO A 985 42.84 9.93 -2.91
C PRO A 985 43.24 11.25 -3.60
N GLU A 986 43.82 11.21 -4.79
CA GLU A 986 44.19 12.39 -5.57
C GLU A 986 43.08 12.83 -6.55
N GLN A 987 42.03 12.02 -6.73
CA GLN A 987 40.87 12.37 -7.55
C GLN A 987 39.78 13.08 -6.74
N PRO A 988 38.92 13.90 -7.37
CA PRO A 988 37.79 14.53 -6.71
C PRO A 988 36.86 13.53 -6.02
N ASN A 989 36.10 14.02 -5.04
CA ASN A 989 35.08 13.25 -4.33
C ASN A 989 35.62 11.96 -3.69
N PHE A 990 36.87 11.96 -3.18
CA PHE A 990 37.45 10.79 -2.53
C PHE A 990 36.89 10.59 -1.13
N ASP A 991 36.53 9.34 -0.84
CA ASP A 991 36.21 8.88 0.50
C ASP A 991 36.59 7.40 0.66
N GLY A 992 37.32 7.09 1.73
CA GLY A 992 37.81 5.73 1.95
C GLY A 992 36.72 4.71 2.26
N ALA A 993 35.47 5.11 2.55
CA ALA A 993 34.32 4.22 2.68
C ALA A 993 33.40 4.23 1.43
N GLY A 994 33.76 4.99 0.40
CA GLY A 994 32.99 5.16 -0.83
C GLY A 994 33.04 3.97 -1.80
N LEU A 995 32.46 4.18 -2.99
CA LEU A 995 32.36 3.17 -4.04
C LEU A 995 33.68 3.09 -4.85
N PRO A 996 34.22 1.89 -5.15
CA PRO A 996 35.47 1.76 -5.88
C PRO A 996 35.28 2.10 -7.38
N LEU A 997 36.21 2.88 -7.95
CA LEU A 997 36.30 3.10 -9.39
C LEU A 997 36.76 1.82 -10.10
N ILE A 998 36.04 1.47 -11.18
CA ILE A 998 36.32 0.33 -12.05
C ILE A 998 36.23 0.82 -13.50
N PRO A 999 37.35 0.91 -14.24
CA PRO A 999 37.35 1.49 -15.59
C PRO A 999 36.30 0.88 -16.51
N GLY A 1000 35.51 1.72 -17.18
CA GLY A 1000 34.42 1.31 -18.07
C GLY A 1000 33.17 0.79 -17.38
N LYS A 1001 33.12 0.76 -16.04
CA LYS A 1001 31.99 0.23 -15.27
C LYS A 1001 31.54 1.10 -14.09
N ILE A 1002 32.46 1.68 -13.34
CA ILE A 1002 32.20 2.62 -12.24
C ILE A 1002 33.20 3.76 -12.38
N GLU A 1003 32.71 4.95 -12.71
CA GLU A 1003 33.55 6.10 -13.06
C GLU A 1003 33.03 7.39 -12.43
N LEU A 1004 33.87 8.42 -12.43
CA LEU A 1004 33.43 9.77 -12.10
C LEU A 1004 32.69 10.38 -13.29
N ILE A 1005 31.67 11.18 -13.00
CA ILE A 1005 31.01 12.05 -13.98
C ILE A 1005 31.95 13.20 -14.33
N THR A 1006 32.09 13.45 -15.62
CA THR A 1006 32.98 14.45 -16.22
C THR A 1006 32.19 15.46 -17.05
N SER A 1007 32.83 16.56 -17.44
CA SER A 1007 32.21 17.56 -18.33
C SER A 1007 31.89 17.03 -19.73
N ASP A 1008 32.47 15.89 -20.11
CA ASP A 1008 32.25 15.26 -21.41
C ASP A 1008 31.03 14.32 -21.41
N ASP A 1009 30.43 14.06 -20.24
CA ASP A 1009 29.24 13.23 -20.09
C ASP A 1009 27.95 13.94 -20.52
N SER A 1010 26.89 13.16 -20.74
CA SER A 1010 25.58 13.69 -21.14
C SER A 1010 25.02 14.65 -20.09
N GLU A 1011 24.18 15.58 -20.53
CA GLU A 1011 23.45 16.49 -19.64
C GLU A 1011 22.58 15.74 -18.62
N GLU A 1012 22.01 14.61 -19.02
CA GLU A 1012 21.30 13.67 -18.15
C GLU A 1012 22.16 13.18 -16.96
N LEU A 1013 23.45 12.93 -17.17
CA LEU A 1013 24.35 12.49 -16.10
C LEU A 1013 24.93 13.63 -15.29
N ARG A 1014 25.48 14.65 -15.96
CA ARG A 1014 26.20 15.75 -15.28
C ARG A 1014 25.28 16.84 -14.74
N GLY A 1015 24.03 16.88 -15.20
CA GLY A 1015 23.09 17.96 -14.95
C GLY A 1015 23.31 19.15 -15.90
N SER A 1016 22.28 19.99 -16.03
CA SER A 1016 22.29 21.13 -16.96
C SER A 1016 23.36 22.16 -16.60
N ASP A 1017 23.61 22.33 -15.30
CA ASP A 1017 24.58 23.26 -14.72
C ASP A 1017 25.88 22.58 -14.24
N ASN A 1018 26.07 21.30 -14.53
CA ASN A 1018 27.15 20.44 -14.00
C ASN A 1018 27.06 20.22 -12.49
N GLU A 1019 25.87 20.25 -11.93
CA GLU A 1019 25.56 20.04 -10.52
C GLU A 1019 26.02 18.66 -10.01
N HIS A 1020 26.14 17.66 -10.90
CA HIS A 1020 26.61 16.30 -10.58
C HIS A 1020 28.06 16.01 -11.01
N LEU A 1021 28.83 17.05 -11.37
CA LEU A 1021 30.22 16.86 -11.75
C LEU A 1021 31.01 16.23 -10.60
N HIS A 1022 31.80 15.20 -10.91
CA HIS A 1022 32.57 14.41 -9.93
C HIS A 1022 31.74 13.51 -8.99
N GLU A 1023 30.42 13.40 -9.18
CA GLU A 1023 29.66 12.28 -8.62
C GLU A 1023 30.01 10.97 -9.36
N LEU A 1024 29.55 9.83 -8.85
CA LEU A 1024 29.80 8.53 -9.48
C LEU A 1024 28.68 8.15 -10.45
N LYS A 1025 29.08 7.49 -11.54
CA LYS A 1025 28.20 6.81 -12.48
C LYS A 1025 28.55 5.33 -12.57
N VAL A 1026 27.54 4.49 -12.81
CA VAL A 1026 27.69 3.04 -13.00
C VAL A 1026 27.11 2.62 -14.35
N MET A 1027 27.78 1.67 -15.02
CA MET A 1027 27.27 1.04 -16.23
C MET A 1027 26.41 -0.15 -15.82
N ALA A 1028 25.09 0.00 -15.88
CA ALA A 1028 24.13 -0.96 -15.36
C ALA A 1028 22.81 -0.91 -16.14
N TRP A 1029 21.89 -1.84 -15.85
CA TRP A 1029 20.49 -1.71 -16.27
C TRP A 1029 19.94 -0.35 -15.82
N ARG A 1030 19.25 0.35 -16.72
CA ARG A 1030 18.94 1.77 -16.52
C ARG A 1030 17.82 2.04 -15.52
N GLY A 1031 17.05 1.02 -15.16
CA GLY A 1031 15.97 1.16 -14.18
C GLY A 1031 14.57 1.26 -14.79
N PRO A 1032 13.55 1.26 -13.92
CA PRO A 1032 12.14 1.27 -14.31
C PRO A 1032 11.70 2.54 -15.04
N ASP A 1033 12.37 3.68 -14.83
CA ASP A 1033 12.00 4.96 -15.47
C ASP A 1033 12.10 4.94 -17.01
N TYR A 1034 12.79 3.95 -17.57
CA TYR A 1034 12.89 3.75 -19.02
C TYR A 1034 11.85 2.74 -19.56
N ILE A 1035 10.93 2.27 -18.71
CA ILE A 1035 9.90 1.26 -19.02
C ILE A 1035 8.52 1.87 -18.71
N ALA A 1036 7.91 2.50 -19.72
CA ALA A 1036 6.55 3.03 -19.56
C ALA A 1036 5.48 1.92 -19.62
N VAL A 1037 5.69 0.92 -20.48
CA VAL A 1037 4.83 -0.26 -20.63
C VAL A 1037 5.74 -1.50 -20.73
N PRO A 1038 5.79 -2.38 -19.72
CA PRO A 1038 6.69 -3.54 -19.71
C PRO A 1038 6.60 -4.40 -20.98
N ALA A 1039 5.39 -4.66 -21.47
CA ALA A 1039 5.17 -5.46 -22.68
C ALA A 1039 5.67 -4.82 -23.99
N LEU A 1040 6.10 -3.55 -23.99
CA LEU A 1040 6.49 -2.81 -25.19
C LEU A 1040 7.86 -2.15 -25.09
N ASN A 1041 8.45 -2.08 -23.89
CA ASN A 1041 9.64 -1.27 -23.62
C ASN A 1041 10.75 -2.10 -22.99
N LYS A 1042 11.98 -1.63 -23.19
CA LYS A 1042 13.22 -2.19 -22.65
C LYS A 1042 14.02 -1.03 -22.07
N ALA A 1043 14.47 -1.13 -20.82
CA ALA A 1043 15.32 -0.08 -20.25
C ALA A 1043 16.70 -0.10 -20.90
N GLY A 1044 17.21 -1.30 -21.19
CA GLY A 1044 18.57 -1.51 -21.66
C GLY A 1044 19.62 -1.20 -20.60
N VAL A 1045 20.89 -1.21 -21.02
CA VAL A 1045 22.03 -0.89 -20.15
C VAL A 1045 22.63 0.46 -20.57
N GLY A 1046 23.09 1.24 -19.60
CA GLY A 1046 23.76 2.50 -19.84
C GLY A 1046 24.46 3.04 -18.61
N TRP A 1047 25.14 4.17 -18.79
CA TRP A 1047 25.63 4.95 -17.68
C TRP A 1047 24.44 5.62 -16.97
N ILE A 1048 24.29 5.34 -15.68
CA ILE A 1048 23.34 5.99 -14.77
C ILE A 1048 24.10 6.54 -13.56
N ARG A 1049 23.55 7.52 -12.84
CA ARG A 1049 24.18 8.01 -11.61
C ARG A 1049 24.13 6.90 -10.57
N ALA A 1050 25.24 6.66 -9.88
CA ALA A 1050 25.36 5.54 -8.93
C ALA A 1050 24.37 5.64 -7.76
N ARG A 1051 23.99 6.87 -7.41
CA ARG A 1051 23.03 7.21 -6.37
C ARG A 1051 21.58 6.87 -6.74
N GLU A 1052 21.32 6.67 -8.03
CA GLU A 1052 20.01 6.31 -8.58
C GLU A 1052 19.96 4.83 -9.00
N TRP A 1053 20.99 4.03 -8.66
CA TRP A 1053 21.07 2.64 -9.13
C TRP A 1053 19.88 1.79 -8.66
N TRP A 1054 19.34 0.98 -9.59
CA TRP A 1054 18.28 0.00 -9.34
C TRP A 1054 18.76 -1.43 -9.61
N PRO A 1055 18.38 -2.41 -8.79
CA PRO A 1055 18.48 -3.82 -9.16
C PRO A 1055 17.51 -4.15 -10.31
N TYR A 1056 17.80 -5.19 -11.10
CA TYR A 1056 16.88 -5.66 -12.16
C TYR A 1056 15.68 -6.37 -11.54
N GLN A 1057 14.69 -5.59 -11.15
CA GLN A 1057 13.47 -5.98 -10.44
C GLN A 1057 12.33 -5.02 -10.83
N ARG A 1058 11.08 -5.39 -10.52
CA ARG A 1058 9.93 -4.49 -10.68
C ARG A 1058 10.05 -3.27 -9.76
N PRO A 1059 9.56 -2.08 -10.17
CA PRO A 1059 9.57 -0.90 -9.30
C PRO A 1059 8.77 -1.12 -8.01
N THR A 1060 7.76 -1.99 -8.06
CA THR A 1060 6.89 -2.35 -6.94
C THR A 1060 7.44 -3.46 -6.04
N PHE A 1061 8.56 -4.09 -6.42
CA PHE A 1061 9.24 -5.14 -5.64
C PHE A 1061 10.76 -5.09 -5.85
N VAL A 1062 11.42 -4.06 -5.35
CA VAL A 1062 12.85 -3.81 -5.62
C VAL A 1062 13.78 -4.81 -4.94
N THR A 1063 13.46 -5.22 -3.73
CA THR A 1063 14.17 -6.29 -3.03
C THR A 1063 13.27 -6.91 -1.98
N PRO A 1064 13.37 -8.22 -1.68
CA PRO A 1064 12.53 -8.83 -0.66
C PRO A 1064 12.72 -8.17 0.72
N PRO A 1065 11.65 -8.05 1.54
CA PRO A 1065 11.64 -7.28 2.78
C PRO A 1065 12.31 -8.04 3.93
N PHE A 1066 13.59 -8.36 3.78
CA PHE A 1066 14.42 -9.02 4.77
C PHE A 1066 15.92 -8.93 4.40
N ALA A 1067 16.78 -9.09 5.40
CA ALA A 1067 18.23 -9.04 5.25
C ALA A 1067 18.80 -10.02 4.20
N GLY A 1068 19.95 -9.68 3.64
CA GLY A 1068 20.62 -10.44 2.59
C GLY A 1068 21.26 -11.74 3.07
N TYR A 1069 22.03 -11.69 4.15
CA TYR A 1069 22.95 -12.77 4.54
C TYR A 1069 22.31 -13.83 5.45
N VAL A 1070 22.25 -15.11 5.10
CA VAL A 1070 22.65 -15.76 3.83
C VAL A 1070 21.48 -15.79 2.83
N SER A 1071 21.77 -16.03 1.54
CA SER A 1071 20.74 -16.14 0.50
C SER A 1071 19.81 -17.32 0.74
N GLY A 1072 18.51 -17.02 0.95
CA GLY A 1072 17.49 -18.06 1.14
C GLY A 1072 17.29 -18.92 -0.10
N HIS A 1073 17.29 -18.32 -1.29
CA HIS A 1073 17.20 -19.07 -2.56
C HIS A 1073 18.35 -20.07 -2.69
N SER A 1074 19.59 -19.64 -2.41
CA SER A 1074 20.76 -20.51 -2.47
C SER A 1074 20.64 -21.70 -1.50
N THR A 1075 20.09 -21.48 -0.32
CA THR A 1075 19.86 -22.53 0.69
C THR A 1075 18.75 -23.50 0.28
N PHE A 1076 17.57 -23.00 -0.12
CA PHE A 1076 16.47 -23.84 -0.59
C PHE A 1076 16.88 -24.68 -1.80
N SER A 1077 17.45 -24.03 -2.82
CA SER A 1077 17.79 -24.68 -4.08
C SER A 1077 18.82 -25.78 -3.88
N ARG A 1078 19.84 -25.53 -3.05
CA ARG A 1078 20.83 -26.57 -2.79
C ARG A 1078 20.27 -27.73 -1.96
N ALA A 1079 19.43 -27.46 -0.97
CA ALA A 1079 18.78 -28.51 -0.17
C ALA A 1079 17.88 -29.40 -1.04
N ALA A 1080 17.06 -28.80 -1.90
CA ALA A 1080 16.17 -29.52 -2.80
C ALA A 1080 16.94 -30.40 -3.80
N ALA A 1081 18.04 -29.88 -4.37
CA ALA A 1081 18.89 -30.66 -5.28
C ALA A 1081 19.48 -31.89 -4.61
N GLU A 1082 19.96 -31.79 -3.35
CA GLU A 1082 20.47 -32.96 -2.62
C GLU A 1082 19.35 -33.97 -2.31
N VAL A 1083 18.14 -33.51 -1.96
CA VAL A 1083 16.98 -34.39 -1.79
C VAL A 1083 16.64 -35.13 -3.07
N LEU A 1084 16.61 -34.45 -4.23
CA LEU A 1084 16.31 -35.08 -5.52
C LEU A 1084 17.38 -36.10 -5.91
N CYS A 1085 18.67 -35.75 -5.75
CA CYS A 1085 19.78 -36.67 -5.98
C CYS A 1085 19.64 -37.96 -5.16
N LEU A 1086 19.34 -37.83 -3.87
CA LEU A 1086 19.19 -38.97 -2.96
C LEU A 1086 17.91 -39.75 -3.24
N LEU A 1087 16.80 -39.08 -3.50
CA LEU A 1087 15.50 -39.70 -3.76
C LEU A 1087 15.55 -40.60 -5.01
N THR A 1088 16.05 -40.07 -6.12
CA THR A 1088 16.15 -40.80 -7.39
C THR A 1088 17.33 -41.77 -7.42
N GLY A 1089 18.36 -41.54 -6.59
CA GLY A 1089 19.63 -42.23 -6.66
C GLY A 1089 20.48 -41.85 -7.87
N ASP A 1090 20.17 -40.71 -8.51
CA ASP A 1090 20.83 -40.21 -9.70
C ASP A 1090 21.11 -38.71 -9.56
N ASP A 1091 22.28 -38.26 -10.00
CA ASP A 1091 22.61 -36.84 -10.01
C ASP A 1091 21.88 -36.08 -11.14
N TYR A 1092 21.42 -36.81 -12.16
CA TYR A 1092 20.83 -36.24 -13.37
C TYR A 1092 19.30 -36.22 -13.31
N PHE A 1093 18.70 -35.27 -14.03
CA PHE A 1093 17.26 -35.29 -14.32
C PHE A 1093 16.90 -36.59 -15.07
N PRO A 1094 15.65 -37.10 -14.98
CA PRO A 1094 15.25 -38.30 -15.71
C PRO A 1094 15.54 -38.18 -17.21
N GLY A 1095 16.20 -39.20 -17.79
CA GLY A 1095 16.67 -39.14 -19.19
C GLY A 1095 17.97 -38.34 -19.41
N GLY A 1096 18.55 -37.80 -18.35
CA GLY A 1096 19.81 -37.06 -18.33
C GLY A 1096 19.69 -35.56 -18.56
N MET A 1097 18.47 -35.00 -18.66
CA MET A 1097 18.29 -33.56 -18.91
C MET A 1097 16.88 -33.09 -18.52
N GLY A 1098 16.79 -31.99 -17.77
CA GLY A 1098 15.57 -31.19 -17.66
C GLY A 1098 15.57 -30.11 -18.74
N SER A 1099 14.42 -29.83 -19.36
CA SER A 1099 14.28 -28.78 -20.37
C SER A 1099 13.01 -27.97 -20.14
N PHE A 1100 13.14 -26.64 -20.20
CA PHE A 1100 12.07 -25.68 -19.93
C PHE A 1100 12.04 -24.64 -21.05
N PRO A 1101 10.94 -24.53 -21.81
CA PRO A 1101 10.87 -23.63 -22.95
C PRO A 1101 10.83 -22.17 -22.50
N VAL A 1102 11.44 -21.30 -23.30
CA VAL A 1102 11.44 -19.85 -23.17
C VAL A 1102 11.02 -19.28 -24.53
N GLU A 1103 9.89 -18.56 -24.53
CA GLU A 1103 9.29 -18.00 -25.75
C GLU A 1103 9.68 -16.52 -25.92
N ALA A 1104 10.06 -16.15 -27.13
CA ALA A 1104 10.51 -14.80 -27.45
C ALA A 1104 9.39 -13.77 -27.27
N ASN A 1105 9.70 -12.68 -26.55
CA ASN A 1105 8.81 -11.54 -26.25
C ASN A 1105 7.55 -11.89 -25.44
N GLU A 1106 7.46 -13.12 -24.92
CA GLU A 1106 6.31 -13.58 -24.11
C GLU A 1106 6.73 -14.02 -22.70
N PHE A 1107 8.03 -14.12 -22.42
CA PHE A 1107 8.53 -14.68 -21.17
C PHE A 1107 8.84 -13.62 -20.09
N LEU A 1108 9.49 -12.51 -20.45
CA LEU A 1108 9.87 -11.49 -19.46
C LEU A 1108 8.67 -10.62 -19.08
N VAL A 1109 8.56 -10.33 -17.78
CA VAL A 1109 7.48 -9.52 -17.21
C VAL A 1109 7.97 -8.13 -16.84
N PHE A 1110 9.26 -7.95 -16.53
CA PHE A 1110 9.79 -6.66 -16.10
C PHE A 1110 9.94 -5.68 -17.28
N GLU A 1111 10.26 -6.21 -18.47
CA GLU A 1111 10.41 -5.50 -19.73
C GLU A 1111 10.24 -6.47 -20.92
N ASP A 1112 10.13 -5.97 -22.14
CA ASP A 1112 9.94 -6.77 -23.35
C ASP A 1112 11.13 -7.72 -23.59
N GLY A 1113 10.84 -8.98 -23.92
CA GLY A 1113 11.83 -9.98 -24.29
C GLY A 1113 11.53 -11.39 -23.76
N PRO A 1114 12.46 -12.35 -23.93
CA PRO A 1114 13.75 -12.23 -24.63
C PRO A 1114 13.58 -12.06 -26.16
N SER A 1115 14.67 -11.83 -26.89
CA SER A 1115 14.62 -11.59 -28.34
C SER A 1115 14.54 -12.85 -29.21
N GLU A 1116 14.83 -14.02 -28.64
CA GLU A 1116 14.82 -15.32 -29.32
C GLU A 1116 14.22 -16.44 -28.46
N ASP A 1117 13.68 -17.46 -29.11
CA ASP A 1117 13.20 -18.68 -28.45
C ASP A 1117 14.41 -19.54 -28.06
N PHE A 1118 14.40 -20.10 -26.85
CA PHE A 1118 15.39 -21.08 -26.41
C PHE A 1118 14.85 -21.98 -25.30
N GLU A 1119 15.65 -22.92 -24.83
CA GLU A 1119 15.30 -23.78 -23.70
C GLU A 1119 16.32 -23.63 -22.57
N LEU A 1120 15.85 -23.41 -21.35
CA LEU A 1120 16.66 -23.61 -20.16
C LEU A 1120 16.87 -25.11 -19.96
N GLN A 1121 18.13 -25.54 -19.98
CA GLN A 1121 18.49 -26.95 -19.91
C GLN A 1121 19.48 -27.21 -18.77
N TRP A 1122 19.21 -28.25 -17.98
CA TRP A 1122 20.12 -28.70 -16.91
C TRP A 1122 20.33 -30.20 -16.98
N ALA A 1123 21.59 -30.63 -16.91
CA ALA A 1123 21.92 -32.04 -16.81
C ALA A 1123 21.61 -32.57 -15.40
N THR A 1124 22.09 -31.87 -14.37
CA THR A 1124 21.97 -32.28 -12.97
C THR A 1124 21.09 -31.35 -12.15
N TYR A 1125 20.50 -31.86 -11.06
CA TYR A 1125 19.74 -31.03 -10.11
C TYR A 1125 20.61 -29.92 -9.49
N ARG A 1126 21.91 -30.21 -9.31
CA ARG A 1126 22.87 -29.24 -8.78
C ARG A 1126 23.17 -28.12 -9.77
N ASP A 1127 23.20 -28.38 -11.08
CA ASP A 1127 23.34 -27.32 -12.09
C ASP A 1127 22.17 -26.33 -12.02
N ALA A 1128 20.93 -26.83 -11.91
CA ALA A 1128 19.75 -26.00 -11.73
C ALA A 1128 19.82 -25.18 -10.43
N ALA A 1129 20.19 -25.81 -9.31
CA ALA A 1129 20.31 -25.14 -8.02
C ALA A 1129 21.40 -24.07 -7.98
N ASP A 1130 22.56 -24.34 -8.59
CA ASP A 1130 23.64 -23.40 -8.63
C ASP A 1130 23.33 -22.21 -9.54
N GLN A 1131 22.62 -22.42 -10.66
CA GLN A 1131 22.16 -21.35 -11.53
C GLN A 1131 21.05 -20.51 -10.87
N SER A 1132 20.14 -21.14 -10.13
CA SER A 1132 19.15 -20.49 -9.29
C SER A 1132 19.80 -19.50 -8.31
N ALA A 1133 20.90 -19.89 -7.69
CA ALA A 1133 21.66 -19.00 -6.82
C ALA A 1133 22.29 -17.81 -7.57
N LEU A 1134 22.87 -18.03 -8.75
CA LEU A 1134 23.47 -16.96 -9.56
C LEU A 1134 22.46 -15.94 -10.07
N SER A 1135 21.22 -16.36 -10.33
CA SER A 1135 20.11 -15.47 -10.74
C SER A 1135 19.98 -14.25 -9.82
N ARG A 1136 20.27 -14.42 -8.52
CA ARG A 1136 20.11 -13.36 -7.51
C ARG A 1136 21.19 -12.28 -7.59
N ILE A 1137 22.34 -12.60 -8.20
CA ILE A 1137 23.43 -11.66 -8.46
C ILE A 1137 23.09 -10.85 -9.72
N TRP A 1138 22.64 -11.50 -10.81
CA TRP A 1138 22.15 -10.80 -12.01
C TRP A 1138 20.93 -9.93 -11.74
N GLY A 1139 19.98 -10.43 -10.93
CA GLY A 1139 18.80 -9.69 -10.48
C GLY A 1139 19.13 -8.53 -9.53
N GLY A 1140 20.37 -8.38 -9.06
CA GLY A 1140 20.80 -7.19 -8.34
C GLY A 1140 20.65 -7.22 -6.82
N ILE A 1141 20.29 -8.36 -6.21
CA ILE A 1141 19.71 -8.37 -4.85
C ILE A 1141 20.47 -9.22 -3.83
N HIS A 1142 21.45 -10.00 -4.26
CA HIS A 1142 22.42 -10.67 -3.40
C HIS A 1142 23.85 -10.51 -3.96
N PRO A 1143 24.84 -10.13 -3.14
CA PRO A 1143 26.25 -10.22 -3.48
C PRO A 1143 26.78 -11.66 -3.27
N PRO A 1144 27.95 -12.02 -3.83
CA PRO A 1144 28.53 -13.37 -3.70
C PRO A 1144 28.66 -13.90 -2.28
N GLN A 1145 28.98 -13.04 -1.32
CA GLN A 1145 29.11 -13.43 0.08
C GLN A 1145 27.81 -13.98 0.68
N ASP A 1146 26.64 -13.59 0.19
CA ASP A 1146 25.37 -14.14 0.65
C ASP A 1146 25.13 -15.55 0.10
N ASP A 1147 25.69 -15.83 -1.08
CA ASP A 1147 25.36 -17.01 -1.88
C ASP A 1147 26.09 -18.28 -1.40
N PHE A 1148 27.43 -18.30 -1.44
CA PHE A 1148 28.17 -19.54 -1.19
C PHE A 1148 27.96 -20.13 0.21
N PRO A 1149 27.80 -19.35 1.31
CA PRO A 1149 27.44 -19.92 2.61
C PRO A 1149 26.02 -20.47 2.60
N GLY A 1150 25.09 -19.81 1.89
CA GLY A 1150 23.73 -20.29 1.71
C GLY A 1150 23.66 -21.66 1.06
N ARG A 1151 24.43 -21.88 -0.02
CA ARG A 1151 24.54 -23.20 -0.68
C ARG A 1151 25.17 -24.26 0.25
N ALA A 1152 26.22 -23.89 0.98
CA ALA A 1152 26.88 -24.80 1.92
C ALA A 1152 25.92 -25.28 3.03
N ILE A 1153 25.09 -24.37 3.56
CA ILE A 1153 24.02 -24.72 4.52
C ILE A 1153 22.99 -25.64 3.86
N GLY A 1154 22.51 -25.28 2.66
CA GLY A 1154 21.51 -26.08 1.95
C GLY A 1154 21.96 -27.51 1.69
N GLN A 1155 23.25 -27.71 1.37
CA GLN A 1155 23.82 -29.04 1.15
C GLN A 1155 23.70 -29.93 2.41
N VAL A 1156 23.98 -29.39 3.59
CA VAL A 1156 23.86 -30.14 4.85
C VAL A 1156 22.39 -30.43 5.16
N VAL A 1157 21.56 -29.38 5.14
CA VAL A 1157 20.13 -29.48 5.44
C VAL A 1157 19.40 -30.49 4.56
N GLY A 1158 19.63 -30.47 3.25
CA GLY A 1158 18.96 -31.39 2.31
C GLY A 1158 19.30 -32.85 2.58
N ILE A 1159 20.56 -33.15 2.90
CA ILE A 1159 21.02 -34.51 3.21
C ILE A 1159 20.43 -34.97 4.54
N ASP A 1160 20.50 -34.14 5.59
CA ASP A 1160 20.05 -34.54 6.92
C ASP A 1160 18.53 -34.73 6.98
N ALA A 1161 17.76 -33.85 6.32
CA ALA A 1161 16.32 -34.00 6.19
C ALA A 1161 15.93 -35.29 5.44
N PHE A 1162 16.62 -35.62 4.33
CA PHE A 1162 16.39 -36.86 3.61
C PHE A 1162 16.68 -38.10 4.47
N LEU A 1163 17.82 -38.10 5.18
CA LEU A 1163 18.22 -39.23 6.02
C LEU A 1163 17.27 -39.42 7.22
N LEU A 1164 16.77 -38.33 7.81
CA LEU A 1164 15.76 -38.44 8.85
C LEU A 1164 14.44 -38.99 8.28
N ALA A 1165 13.97 -38.49 7.15
CA ALA A 1165 12.78 -39.00 6.48
C ALA A 1165 12.91 -40.49 6.12
N GLU A 1166 14.09 -40.92 5.64
CA GLU A 1166 14.42 -42.33 5.39
C GLU A 1166 14.29 -43.17 6.66
N SER A 1167 14.72 -42.65 7.82
CA SER A 1167 14.65 -43.38 9.08
C SER A 1167 13.21 -43.66 9.55
N TYR A 1168 12.26 -42.77 9.24
CA TYR A 1168 10.83 -42.99 9.49
C TYR A 1168 10.23 -43.97 8.49
N ALA A 1169 10.51 -43.79 7.20
CA ALA A 1169 9.97 -44.62 6.13
C ALA A 1169 10.49 -46.06 6.16
N PHE A 1170 11.79 -46.22 6.47
CA PHE A 1170 12.52 -47.47 6.42
C PHE A 1170 13.43 -47.66 7.66
N PRO A 1171 12.87 -47.89 8.86
CA PRO A 1171 13.64 -47.94 10.12
C PRO A 1171 14.78 -48.99 10.15
N LEU A 1172 14.70 -50.00 9.28
CA LEU A 1172 15.70 -51.07 9.15
C LEU A 1172 16.92 -50.73 8.29
N LEU A 1173 16.89 -49.66 7.49
CA LEU A 1173 18.07 -49.21 6.74
C LEU A 1173 19.10 -48.54 7.67
N VAL A 1174 18.69 -48.15 8.89
CA VAL A 1174 19.49 -47.36 9.84
C VAL A 1174 20.02 -48.19 11.03
N ASP A 1175 19.69 -49.50 11.16
CA ASP A 1175 20.19 -50.38 12.24
C ASP A 1175 21.59 -50.97 11.90
N PRO A 1176 22.69 -50.53 12.55
CA PRO A 1176 24.04 -51.03 12.28
C PRO A 1176 24.30 -52.45 12.79
N THR A 1177 23.34 -53.11 13.46
CA THR A 1177 23.55 -54.41 14.13
C THR A 1177 22.98 -55.63 13.40
N ASN A 1178 22.23 -55.47 12.31
CA ASN A 1178 21.64 -56.58 11.54
C ASN A 1178 21.89 -56.45 10.01
N CYS A 1179 23.07 -56.87 9.55
CA CYS A 1179 23.34 -57.03 8.11
C CYS A 1179 22.75 -58.33 7.55
N ALA A 1180 21.52 -58.26 7.04
CA ALA A 1180 21.02 -59.16 6.00
C ALA A 1180 20.50 -58.30 4.83
N GLY A 1181 21.26 -58.19 3.73
CA GLY A 1181 20.85 -57.45 2.52
C GLY A 1181 21.96 -56.82 1.66
N ASP A 1182 23.23 -56.79 2.05
CA ASP A 1182 24.30 -56.18 1.22
C ASP A 1182 24.69 -57.10 0.03
N PHE A 1183 24.05 -56.90 -1.13
CA PHE A 1183 24.31 -57.62 -2.38
C PHE A 1183 25.41 -57.03 -3.29
N ASN A 1184 25.90 -55.81 -3.07
CA ASN A 1184 26.94 -55.15 -3.89
C ASN A 1184 28.27 -54.93 -3.14
N THR A 1185 28.36 -55.37 -1.88
CA THR A 1185 29.55 -55.35 -1.01
C THR A 1185 30.09 -53.96 -0.68
N ASP A 1186 29.24 -52.93 -0.70
CA ASP A 1186 29.60 -51.54 -0.34
C ASP A 1186 29.39 -51.23 1.15
N GLN A 1187 28.94 -52.20 1.95
CA GLN A 1187 28.56 -52.06 3.37
C GLN A 1187 27.31 -51.20 3.62
N VAL A 1188 26.49 -50.99 2.59
CA VAL A 1188 25.14 -50.42 2.68
C VAL A 1188 24.12 -51.54 2.42
N ARG A 1189 23.00 -51.51 3.15
CA ARG A 1189 21.96 -52.53 3.00
C ARG A 1189 21.18 -52.25 1.71
N ASN A 1190 21.27 -53.14 0.72
CA ASN A 1190 20.36 -53.11 -0.41
C ASN A 1190 19.00 -53.67 0.03
N LEU A 1191 17.92 -52.95 -0.30
CA LEU A 1191 16.52 -53.31 -0.01
C LEU A 1191 16.17 -54.71 -0.53
#